data_AF-A0A260ZL78-F1
#
_entry.id   AF-A0A260ZL78-F1
#
_cell.length_a   1.000
_cell.length_b   1.000
_cell.length_c   1.000
_cell.angle_alpha   90.00
_cell.angle_beta   90.00
_cell.angle_gamma   90.00
#
_symmetry.space_group_name_H-M   'P 1'
#
loop_
_entity.id
_entity.type
_entity.pdbx_description
1 polymer ?
#
loop_
_entity_poly.entity_id
_entity_poly.type
_entity_poly.pdbx_seq_one_letter_code
_entity_poly.pdbx_strand_id
1 'polypeptide(L)'
;MKQIDWMESPCLHRHPYSNPYHTSDDSRSRNINKLTHGIENSASTYNLPKTGQLLCFVETSEKYYKDRVPSVAATWLSRCDNGRFFSKSPLPDPKMPFTTVYRNLEDSYYDLFRKTLLGFYYSYTYISKDFDWYLKADDDNYFAMDHLKEYLDTLDATEPLFLGYRMKPFLEGGYNSGGSGYILSNAAVRLFVEHLYHDEQLCPYDWAEDRGMARCLASMGILPADTRDSNGLHRFVPFRPTSCTTQNKFDSSKSTSYVKFGNSFRFDYGVDNANGLLGYDTVRFGGMSDNQLVVPGVTVAQAVCFPTFFEQTNIDGIMGLGFEWNAQQDIVPPFVNAYENNIVSPVFHVYLQKGPNGAGQITYGGRDTTNCKVVNEYHPMTTYAAYQFYLTLVSAGKYYSSKGWTALADTANSFITGPAGVIAGIADAVGAKWDTYTDTYWIPCEPKVTTQMVNFTIGGTIYPVTAENLIVPYPNKTGYICMFAILPLSNNGFGPSWIQDGILPGMKNLILLAALVACALAAVVQIPLTKIEPYRNRLIREGRWVEYRKEREIRRFMMDKQQVAAAVGQYVNDYEDEAYVGNITIGTPQQQFKVILDTGSSNLWIPDITFLCQFECDDQACCGAGPNYTDSCLLQAKFDASKSTSYKSNGRSFIIEYGTGSARGFLGQDTITFGGIGEPQLAVPNTIFGQATSLAAFFEGQPLDGILGLAFKSIAVDQITPPFINAINQNLVDLPVFTVFLEHEGDQNGVKGGIYTYGGIDTTNCGPVIAYQPLSSATYYQFKMSAIGSGSYHSTKGWQVISDTGTSLIGGPKAFVQGIADAVGATWRDDYGVYIIPCNAKINTVDITIGAQVYNIDSSNTIIPLGDGSSNCIFAIFPFSSGGFGPSWILGDPFIRQYCNIYDVGTQRVGFAKSLQSK
;
A
#
# COMPACT_ATOMS: atom_id res chain seq x y z
N MET A 1 39.58 29.70 2.24
CA MET A 1 40.64 28.75 1.84
C MET A 1 40.69 27.65 2.88
N LYS A 2 40.69 26.38 2.43
CA LYS A 2 40.68 25.08 3.16
C LYS A 2 39.29 24.65 3.70
N GLN A 3 38.54 23.81 2.99
CA GLN A 3 38.72 22.39 2.58
C GLN A 3 38.36 21.44 3.72
N ILE A 4 37.22 20.75 3.57
CA ILE A 4 36.87 19.52 4.28
C ILE A 4 36.52 18.51 3.18
N ASP A 5 37.42 17.54 3.02
CA ASP A 5 37.29 16.40 2.12
C ASP A 5 36.24 15.42 2.67
N TRP A 6 35.35 14.94 1.81
CA TRP A 6 34.60 13.71 2.05
C TRP A 6 35.31 12.56 1.34
N MET A 7 35.83 11.64 2.14
CA MET A 7 36.37 10.36 1.69
C MET A 7 35.27 9.50 1.04
N GLU A 8 35.61 8.99 -0.13
CA GLU A 8 34.89 7.97 -0.89
C GLU A 8 34.68 6.67 -0.09
N SER A 9 33.55 6.02 -0.34
CA SER A 9 33.46 4.56 -0.30
C SER A 9 32.51 4.04 -1.37
N PRO A 10 32.79 2.85 -1.94
CA PRO A 10 32.72 2.64 -3.37
C PRO A 10 31.78 1.49 -3.71
N CYS A 11 30.68 1.76 -4.40
CA CYS A 11 29.96 0.80 -5.25
C CYS A 11 28.83 1.51 -6.00
N LEU A 12 29.16 2.15 -7.14
CA LEU A 12 28.29 2.26 -8.34
C LEU A 12 29.10 2.89 -9.48
N HIS A 13 30.29 2.34 -9.77
CA HIS A 13 30.82 2.43 -11.13
C HIS A 13 30.09 1.41 -11.99
N ARG A 14 29.05 1.85 -12.71
CA ARG A 14 28.71 1.22 -13.99
C ARG A 14 29.38 2.03 -15.08
N HIS A 15 30.21 1.33 -15.84
CA HIS A 15 30.96 1.81 -16.99
C HIS A 15 30.11 2.64 -17.97
N PRO A 16 30.74 3.61 -18.66
CA PRO A 16 30.13 4.33 -19.75
C PRO A 16 30.01 3.37 -20.93
N TYR A 17 28.82 2.83 -21.19
CA TYR A 17 28.56 2.11 -22.42
C TYR A 17 28.17 3.11 -23.50
N SER A 18 29.10 3.26 -24.44
CA SER A 18 28.95 3.92 -25.72
C SER A 18 27.59 3.68 -26.37
N ASN A 19 26.85 4.77 -26.54
CA ASN A 19 25.73 4.89 -27.47
C ASN A 19 26.20 4.49 -28.88
N PRO A 20 25.52 3.57 -29.61
CA PRO A 20 25.79 3.32 -31.02
C PRO A 20 25.46 4.52 -31.93
N TYR A 21 24.88 5.59 -31.37
CA TYR A 21 24.59 6.87 -32.02
C TYR A 21 25.35 8.06 -31.40
N HIS A 22 26.51 7.83 -30.78
CA HIS A 22 27.49 8.91 -30.63
C HIS A 22 28.21 9.10 -31.97
N THR A 23 27.52 9.73 -32.92
CA THR A 23 28.22 10.57 -33.90
C THR A 23 28.44 11.92 -33.24
N SER A 24 29.69 12.39 -33.28
CA SER A 24 30.08 13.77 -32.99
C SER A 24 29.46 14.71 -34.02
N ASP A 25 28.13 14.85 -33.98
CA ASP A 25 27.40 15.61 -34.98
C ASP A 25 27.06 17.00 -34.42
N ASP A 26 27.50 18.02 -35.13
CA ASP A 26 27.23 19.45 -34.90
C ASP A 26 25.71 19.78 -34.98
N SER A 27 24.88 18.77 -35.27
CA SER A 27 23.41 18.81 -35.35
C SER A 27 22.69 18.99 -34.00
N ARG A 28 23.32 18.64 -32.86
CA ARG A 28 22.71 18.74 -31.51
C ARG A 28 23.20 19.89 -30.64
N SER A 29 23.95 20.83 -31.22
CA SER A 29 24.50 22.00 -30.52
C SER A 29 23.44 22.85 -29.80
N ARG A 30 23.74 23.31 -28.57
CA ARG A 30 23.01 24.36 -27.81
C ARG A 30 23.59 25.77 -27.99
N ASN A 31 24.48 25.96 -28.96
CA ASN A 31 25.14 27.25 -29.17
C ASN A 31 24.11 28.33 -29.55
N ILE A 32 23.89 29.28 -28.65
CA ILE A 32 22.83 30.28 -28.82
C ILE A 32 23.05 31.15 -30.06
N ASN A 33 24.30 31.54 -30.36
CA ASN A 33 24.61 32.36 -31.52
C ASN A 33 24.27 31.65 -32.84
N LYS A 34 24.47 30.33 -32.90
CA LYS A 34 24.08 29.49 -34.05
C LYS A 34 22.56 29.37 -34.13
N LEU A 35 21.90 29.12 -33.00
CA LEU A 35 20.46 28.86 -32.95
C LEU A 35 19.62 30.11 -33.20
N THR A 36 20.06 31.29 -32.74
CA THR A 36 19.32 32.55 -32.91
C THR A 36 19.65 33.30 -34.20
N HIS A 37 20.59 32.79 -35.01
CA HIS A 37 20.96 33.45 -36.26
C HIS A 37 19.78 33.49 -37.25
N GLY A 38 19.49 34.69 -37.76
CA GLY A 38 18.47 34.89 -38.79
C GLY A 38 17.02 34.70 -38.30
N ILE A 39 16.75 34.75 -36.98
CA ILE A 39 15.38 34.75 -36.47
C ILE A 39 14.63 35.99 -36.99
N GLU A 40 13.43 35.76 -37.53
CA GLU A 40 12.52 36.79 -37.99
C GLU A 40 11.34 36.95 -37.04
N ASN A 41 10.91 38.20 -36.84
CA ASN A 41 9.74 38.56 -36.07
C ASN A 41 8.68 39.16 -36.99
N SER A 42 7.43 38.74 -36.82
CA SER A 42 6.28 39.41 -37.46
C SER A 42 6.11 40.84 -36.95
N ALA A 43 5.56 41.73 -37.79
CA ALA A 43 5.34 43.12 -37.45
C ALA A 43 4.45 43.31 -36.20
N SER A 44 3.49 42.40 -35.97
CA SER A 44 2.59 42.47 -34.82
C SER A 44 3.28 42.21 -33.48
N THR A 45 4.41 41.48 -33.45
CA THR A 45 5.12 41.21 -32.19
C THR A 45 5.75 42.44 -31.54
N TYR A 46 6.00 43.52 -32.30
CA TYR A 46 6.54 44.78 -31.79
C TYR A 46 5.50 45.58 -31.00
N ASN A 47 4.21 45.30 -31.20
CA ASN A 47 3.11 45.94 -30.48
C ASN A 47 2.70 45.18 -29.21
N LEU A 48 3.28 44.01 -28.96
CA LEU A 48 2.95 43.22 -27.77
C LEU A 48 3.64 43.80 -26.52
N PRO A 49 2.94 43.87 -25.38
CA PRO A 49 3.51 44.24 -24.08
C PRO A 49 4.83 43.52 -23.77
N LYS A 50 5.74 44.21 -23.09
CA LYS A 50 7.03 43.65 -22.62
C LYS A 50 7.04 43.31 -21.14
N THR A 51 5.96 43.62 -20.43
CA THR A 51 5.76 43.31 -19.01
C THR A 51 4.31 42.86 -18.84
N GLY A 52 4.02 42.14 -17.76
CA GLY A 52 2.67 41.67 -17.46
C GLY A 52 2.68 40.37 -16.67
N GLN A 53 1.51 39.79 -16.48
CA GLN A 53 1.36 38.57 -15.71
C GLN A 53 1.87 37.35 -16.49
N LEU A 54 1.50 37.22 -17.78
CA LEU A 54 1.69 35.97 -18.52
C LEU A 54 2.19 36.18 -19.95
N LEU A 55 3.39 35.65 -20.21
CA LEU A 55 3.92 35.43 -21.57
C LEU A 55 3.61 34.01 -22.03
N CYS A 56 3.02 33.88 -23.21
CA CYS A 56 2.70 32.58 -23.81
C CYS A 56 3.47 32.41 -25.12
N PHE A 57 4.19 31.29 -25.26
CA PHE A 57 4.71 30.87 -26.56
C PHE A 57 4.06 29.55 -26.97
N VAL A 58 3.59 29.51 -28.22
CA VAL A 58 2.97 28.33 -28.82
C VAL A 58 3.94 27.72 -29.81
N GLU A 59 4.44 26.53 -29.51
CA GLU A 59 5.29 25.78 -30.43
C GLU A 59 4.46 25.23 -31.59
N THR A 60 4.98 25.38 -32.81
CA THR A 60 4.29 24.85 -34.00
C THR A 60 5.25 24.35 -35.06
N SER A 61 4.72 23.55 -36.00
CA SER A 61 5.41 22.95 -37.13
C SER A 61 4.77 23.40 -38.45
N GLU A 62 5.54 23.43 -39.54
CA GLU A 62 5.07 23.91 -40.84
C GLU A 62 3.82 23.18 -41.35
N LYS A 63 3.68 21.90 -41.00
CA LYS A 63 2.49 21.10 -41.36
C LYS A 63 1.19 21.64 -40.75
N TYR A 64 1.26 22.42 -39.68
CA TYR A 64 0.10 22.88 -38.92
C TYR A 64 -0.24 24.37 -39.09
N TYR A 65 0.50 25.07 -39.96
CA TYR A 65 0.30 26.51 -40.19
C TYR A 65 -1.07 26.86 -40.79
N LYS A 66 -1.72 25.90 -41.47
CA LYS A 66 -2.99 26.12 -42.17
C LYS A 66 -4.22 25.61 -41.44
N ASP A 67 -4.07 24.84 -40.37
CA ASP A 67 -5.19 24.20 -39.64
C ASP A 67 -5.24 24.64 -38.16
N ARG A 68 -4.22 24.30 -37.37
CA ARG A 68 -4.20 24.46 -35.92
C ARG A 68 -3.83 25.88 -35.51
N VAL A 69 -2.80 26.44 -36.13
CA VAL A 69 -2.30 27.80 -35.85
C VAL A 69 -3.39 28.88 -35.95
N PRO A 70 -4.22 28.93 -37.01
CA PRO A 70 -5.32 29.89 -37.08
C PRO A 70 -6.34 29.71 -35.94
N SER A 71 -6.57 28.48 -35.48
CA SER A 71 -7.52 28.18 -34.41
C SER A 71 -7.03 28.71 -33.06
N VAL A 72 -5.75 28.51 -32.74
CA VAL A 72 -5.13 29.09 -31.53
C VAL A 72 -5.12 30.62 -31.58
N ALA A 73 -4.79 31.20 -32.73
CA ALA A 73 -4.75 32.65 -32.92
C ALA A 73 -6.14 33.30 -32.73
N ALA A 74 -7.20 32.64 -33.19
CA ALA A 74 -8.57 33.13 -33.12
C ALA A 74 -9.24 32.94 -31.76
N THR A 75 -8.65 32.14 -30.85
CA THR A 75 -9.31 31.74 -29.60
C THR A 75 -8.67 32.36 -28.36
N TRP A 76 -7.55 31.81 -27.88
CA TRP A 76 -7.03 32.09 -26.54
C TRP A 76 -5.71 32.86 -26.54
N LEU A 77 -4.87 32.74 -27.58
CA LEU A 77 -3.52 33.29 -27.58
C LEU A 77 -3.48 34.81 -27.41
N SER A 78 -4.44 35.53 -27.97
CA SER A 78 -4.55 36.99 -27.88
C SER A 78 -4.91 37.50 -26.47
N ARG A 79 -5.31 36.61 -25.56
CA ARG A 79 -5.63 36.94 -24.15
C ARG A 79 -4.41 36.82 -23.22
N CYS A 80 -3.30 36.27 -23.71
CA CYS A 80 -2.01 36.41 -23.04
C CYS A 80 -1.55 37.88 -23.12
N ASP A 81 -0.82 38.37 -22.11
CA ASP A 81 -0.29 39.73 -22.17
C ASP A 81 0.74 39.85 -23.29
N ASN A 82 1.50 38.77 -23.51
CA ASN A 82 2.34 38.61 -24.69
C ASN A 82 2.21 37.18 -25.24
N GLY A 83 1.27 36.99 -26.16
CA GLY A 83 1.04 35.72 -26.85
C GLY A 83 1.63 35.69 -28.26
N ARG A 84 2.44 34.69 -28.58
CA ARG A 84 3.03 34.52 -29.92
C ARG A 84 3.34 33.06 -30.28
N PHE A 85 3.41 32.77 -31.57
CA PHE A 85 3.87 31.48 -32.08
C PHE A 85 5.39 31.42 -32.23
N PHE A 86 5.99 30.33 -31.80
CA PHE A 86 7.36 29.97 -32.13
C PHE A 86 7.37 28.94 -33.26
N SER A 87 7.97 29.34 -34.38
CA SER A 87 7.90 28.59 -35.63
C SER A 87 9.29 28.38 -36.23
N LYS A 88 9.39 27.48 -37.22
CA LYS A 88 10.63 27.31 -37.99
C LYS A 88 10.79 28.37 -39.09
N SER A 89 9.68 28.71 -39.73
CA SER A 89 9.61 29.63 -40.86
C SER A 89 8.46 30.63 -40.65
N PRO A 90 8.44 31.74 -41.41
CA PRO A 90 7.35 32.71 -41.31
C PRO A 90 5.97 32.07 -41.49
N LEU A 91 5.00 32.44 -40.65
CA LEU A 91 3.63 31.97 -40.79
C LEU A 91 2.96 32.55 -42.04
N PRO A 92 1.98 31.86 -42.66
CA PRO A 92 1.31 32.33 -43.87
C PRO A 92 0.56 33.66 -43.70
N ASP A 93 0.02 33.91 -42.50
CA ASP A 93 -0.59 35.19 -42.15
C ASP A 93 0.44 36.08 -41.42
N PRO A 94 0.98 37.13 -42.07
CA PRO A 94 1.97 38.00 -41.46
C PRO A 94 1.40 38.88 -40.34
N LYS A 95 0.08 38.93 -40.16
CA LYS A 95 -0.56 39.66 -39.06
C LYS A 95 -0.52 38.89 -37.74
N MET A 96 -0.40 37.56 -37.79
CA MET A 96 -0.30 36.75 -36.59
C MET A 96 1.04 37.00 -35.87
N PRO A 97 1.05 37.12 -34.53
CA PRO A 97 2.28 37.32 -33.78
C PRO A 97 3.10 36.03 -33.79
N PHE A 98 4.15 35.98 -34.60
CA PHE A 98 5.14 34.89 -34.61
C PHE A 98 6.58 35.38 -34.55
N THR A 99 7.45 34.49 -34.06
CA THR A 99 8.90 34.58 -34.09
C THR A 99 9.48 33.25 -34.57
N THR A 100 10.40 33.26 -35.55
CA THR A 100 10.94 32.01 -36.13
C THR A 100 12.05 31.38 -35.26
N VAL A 101 11.78 31.18 -33.97
CA VAL A 101 12.75 30.68 -32.97
C VAL A 101 13.38 29.34 -33.37
N TYR A 102 12.62 28.49 -34.09
CA TYR A 102 13.05 27.13 -34.46
C TYR A 102 13.69 27.05 -35.83
N ARG A 103 14.05 28.18 -36.46
CA ARG A 103 14.63 28.23 -37.81
C ARG A 103 15.79 27.26 -37.99
N ASN A 104 16.70 27.25 -37.03
CA ASN A 104 17.94 26.47 -37.05
C ASN A 104 17.82 25.12 -36.31
N LEU A 105 16.60 24.69 -35.98
CA LEU A 105 16.30 23.38 -35.38
C LEU A 105 15.54 22.49 -36.37
N GLU A 106 15.57 21.18 -36.17
CA GLU A 106 14.84 20.26 -37.04
C GLU A 106 13.33 20.36 -36.77
N ASP A 107 12.52 20.28 -37.83
CA ASP A 107 11.08 20.20 -37.66
C ASP A 107 10.63 18.77 -37.36
N SER A 108 11.06 18.28 -36.20
CA SER A 108 10.89 16.89 -35.77
C SER A 108 10.31 16.83 -34.36
N TYR A 109 9.50 15.81 -34.12
CA TYR A 109 9.02 15.49 -32.77
C TYR A 109 10.18 15.17 -31.83
N TYR A 110 11.25 14.55 -32.33
CA TYR A 110 12.42 14.20 -31.52
C TYR A 110 13.25 15.41 -31.10
N ASP A 111 13.05 16.58 -31.72
CA ASP A 111 13.77 17.82 -31.38
C ASP A 111 12.97 18.73 -30.43
N LEU A 112 11.80 18.27 -29.95
CA LEU A 112 10.91 19.05 -29.08
C LEU A 112 11.61 19.51 -27.80
N PHE A 113 12.40 18.65 -27.15
CA PHE A 113 13.15 19.05 -25.96
C PHE A 113 14.04 20.28 -26.23
N ARG A 114 14.76 20.29 -27.35
CA ARG A 114 15.63 21.42 -27.73
C ARG A 114 14.83 22.66 -28.09
N LYS A 115 13.69 22.50 -28.79
CA LYS A 115 12.76 23.59 -29.09
C LYS A 115 12.24 24.24 -27.81
N THR A 116 11.87 23.45 -26.82
CA THR A 116 11.37 23.95 -25.55
C THR A 116 12.44 24.61 -24.69
N LEU A 117 13.64 24.02 -24.60
CA LEU A 117 14.78 24.67 -23.94
C LEU A 117 15.05 26.06 -24.54
N LEU A 118 15.12 26.13 -25.88
CA LEU A 118 15.33 27.37 -26.61
C LEU A 118 14.13 28.32 -26.45
N GLY A 119 12.91 27.80 -26.39
CA GLY A 119 11.68 28.57 -26.22
C GLY A 119 11.66 29.34 -24.89
N PHE A 120 11.92 28.67 -23.77
CA PHE A 120 12.04 29.34 -22.47
C PHE A 120 13.22 30.31 -22.42
N TYR A 121 14.39 29.88 -22.90
CA TYR A 121 15.57 30.74 -22.94
C TYR A 121 15.32 32.02 -23.76
N TYR A 122 14.71 31.87 -24.94
CA TYR A 122 14.44 32.98 -25.85
C TYR A 122 13.39 33.93 -25.26
N SER A 123 12.33 33.38 -24.66
CA SER A 123 11.27 34.15 -24.03
C SER A 123 11.80 35.04 -22.90
N TYR A 124 12.63 34.49 -22.02
CA TYR A 124 13.22 35.23 -20.91
C TYR A 124 14.29 36.23 -21.37
N THR A 125 15.19 35.81 -22.27
CA THR A 125 16.38 36.59 -22.61
C THR A 125 16.13 37.66 -23.67
N TYR A 126 15.38 37.33 -24.73
CA TYR A 126 15.22 38.19 -25.91
C TYR A 126 13.83 38.83 -26.00
N ILE A 127 12.80 38.25 -25.37
CA ILE A 127 11.47 38.88 -25.33
C ILE A 127 11.35 39.80 -24.13
N SER A 128 11.36 39.25 -22.92
CA SER A 128 11.44 40.00 -21.67
C SER A 128 11.58 39.07 -20.45
N LYS A 129 12.33 39.54 -19.45
CA LYS A 129 12.44 38.94 -18.11
C LYS A 129 11.39 39.45 -17.11
N ASP A 130 10.58 40.42 -17.52
CA ASP A 130 9.66 41.18 -16.63
C ASP A 130 8.21 40.66 -16.71
N PHE A 131 8.04 39.35 -16.95
CA PHE A 131 6.76 38.65 -16.83
C PHE A 131 6.76 37.75 -15.61
N ASP A 132 5.64 37.68 -14.90
CA ASP A 132 5.51 36.82 -13.71
C ASP A 132 5.53 35.33 -14.08
N TRP A 133 4.93 34.97 -15.22
CA TRP A 133 4.75 33.58 -15.64
C TRP A 133 5.06 33.38 -17.13
N TYR A 134 5.60 32.20 -17.46
CA TYR A 134 5.94 31.79 -18.82
C TYR A 134 5.25 30.47 -19.15
N LEU A 135 4.27 30.51 -20.06
CA LEU A 135 3.52 29.35 -20.53
C LEU A 135 4.12 28.80 -21.83
N LYS A 136 4.48 27.52 -21.81
CA LYS A 136 4.71 26.71 -23.00
C LYS A 136 3.42 26.01 -23.39
N ALA A 137 3.03 26.15 -24.65
CA ALA A 137 1.89 25.46 -25.24
C ALA A 137 2.24 24.91 -26.63
N ASP A 138 1.47 23.94 -27.09
CA ASP A 138 1.50 23.38 -28.43
C ASP A 138 0.33 23.90 -29.26
N ASP A 139 0.42 23.76 -30.59
CA ASP A 139 -0.61 24.25 -31.51
C ASP A 139 -1.96 23.52 -31.44
N ASP A 140 -2.07 22.44 -30.67
CA ASP A 140 -3.33 21.77 -30.35
C ASP A 140 -3.81 21.97 -28.89
N ASN A 141 -3.24 22.94 -28.17
CA ASN A 141 -3.73 23.32 -26.85
C ASN A 141 -4.83 24.39 -26.88
N TYR A 142 -5.67 24.35 -25.85
CA TYR A 142 -6.67 25.38 -25.53
C TYR A 142 -6.60 25.75 -24.05
N PHE A 143 -6.60 27.05 -23.75
CA PHE A 143 -6.60 27.56 -22.38
C PHE A 143 -7.79 28.50 -22.13
N ALA A 144 -8.51 28.27 -21.04
CA ALA A 144 -9.48 29.22 -20.50
C ALA A 144 -8.73 30.34 -19.77
N MET A 145 -8.23 31.32 -20.52
CA MET A 145 -7.24 32.29 -20.05
C MET A 145 -7.67 33.10 -18.83
N ASP A 146 -8.95 33.44 -18.72
CA ASP A 146 -9.46 34.23 -17.59
C ASP A 146 -9.32 33.43 -16.27
N HIS A 147 -9.66 32.13 -16.29
CA HIS A 147 -9.49 31.23 -15.14
C HIS A 147 -8.02 30.90 -14.87
N LEU A 148 -7.21 30.81 -15.92
CA LEU A 148 -5.78 30.56 -15.76
C LEU A 148 -5.10 31.73 -15.04
N LYS A 149 -5.39 32.97 -15.46
CA LYS A 149 -4.86 34.18 -14.83
C LYS A 149 -5.32 34.31 -13.37
N GLU A 150 -6.59 34.04 -13.08
CA GLU A 150 -7.11 34.02 -11.70
C GLU A 150 -6.39 33.00 -10.83
N TYR A 151 -6.11 31.80 -11.35
CA TYR A 151 -5.33 30.80 -10.63
C TYR A 151 -3.89 31.27 -10.37
N LEU A 152 -3.24 31.87 -11.36
CA LEU A 152 -1.86 32.38 -11.22
C LEU A 152 -1.78 33.53 -10.20
N ASP A 153 -2.82 34.35 -10.05
CA ASP A 153 -2.90 35.39 -9.02
C ASP A 153 -2.90 34.83 -7.58
N THR A 154 -3.20 33.55 -7.41
CA THR A 154 -3.16 32.88 -6.09
C THR A 154 -1.77 32.39 -5.71
N LEU A 155 -0.80 32.49 -6.62
CA LEU A 155 0.54 31.93 -6.47
C LEU A 155 1.61 33.02 -6.47
N ASP A 156 2.76 32.73 -5.86
CA ASP A 156 3.91 33.63 -5.84
C ASP A 156 4.88 33.30 -6.99
N ALA A 157 4.98 34.19 -7.97
CA ALA A 157 5.89 34.03 -9.11
C ALA A 157 7.38 34.15 -8.75
N THR A 158 7.70 34.65 -7.54
CA THR A 158 9.07 34.73 -7.03
C THR A 158 9.57 33.41 -6.45
N GLU A 159 8.67 32.45 -6.21
CA GLU A 159 8.99 31.08 -5.88
C GLU A 159 9.21 30.25 -7.15
N PRO A 160 10.17 29.30 -7.16
CA PRO A 160 10.49 28.51 -8.35
C PRO A 160 9.46 27.40 -8.57
N LEU A 161 8.36 27.73 -9.25
CA LEU A 161 7.22 26.86 -9.46
C LEU A 161 7.17 26.29 -10.88
N PHE A 162 6.86 24.99 -10.97
CA PHE A 162 6.64 24.25 -12.21
C PHE A 162 5.22 23.69 -12.25
N LEU A 163 4.32 24.36 -12.96
CA LEU A 163 2.88 24.11 -12.93
C LEU A 163 2.44 23.37 -14.20
N GLY A 164 1.64 22.30 -14.07
CA GLY A 164 1.07 21.58 -15.19
C GLY A 164 0.33 20.32 -14.76
N TYR A 165 0.12 19.38 -15.68
CA TYR A 165 -0.46 18.08 -15.36
C TYR A 165 0.61 17.07 -14.93
N ARG A 166 0.75 16.81 -13.63
CA ARG A 166 1.80 15.95 -13.09
C ARG A 166 1.57 14.45 -13.36
N MET A 167 2.51 13.83 -14.07
CA MET A 167 2.64 12.39 -14.30
C MET A 167 3.81 11.82 -13.48
N LYS A 168 3.73 10.57 -13.00
CA LYS A 168 4.81 9.92 -12.20
C LYS A 168 5.50 8.65 -12.75
N PRO A 169 5.22 8.11 -13.96
CA PRO A 169 5.77 6.80 -14.33
C PRO A 169 7.31 6.75 -14.51
N PHE A 170 8.01 7.89 -14.58
CA PHE A 170 9.42 7.93 -14.99
C PHE A 170 10.37 8.71 -14.05
N LEU A 171 9.86 9.53 -13.12
CA LEU A 171 10.67 10.35 -12.21
C LEU A 171 10.06 10.34 -10.81
N GLU A 172 10.89 10.25 -9.77
CA GLU A 172 10.51 10.14 -8.35
C GLU A 172 9.66 11.33 -7.86
N GLY A 173 9.91 12.53 -8.40
CA GLY A 173 9.08 13.74 -8.19
C GLY A 173 7.99 13.98 -9.24
N GLY A 174 7.90 13.12 -10.26
CA GLY A 174 7.05 13.29 -11.44
C GLY A 174 7.56 14.29 -12.47
N TYR A 175 6.79 14.46 -13.55
CA TYR A 175 6.99 15.44 -14.62
C TYR A 175 5.64 16.02 -15.06
N ASN A 176 5.57 17.27 -15.50
CA ASN A 176 4.34 17.81 -16.08
C ASN A 176 4.21 17.37 -17.54
N SER A 177 3.05 16.86 -17.95
CA SER A 177 2.79 16.43 -19.33
C SER A 177 2.95 17.59 -20.31
N GLY A 178 3.72 17.37 -21.39
CA GLY A 178 3.81 18.34 -22.48
C GLY A 178 2.48 18.57 -23.19
N GLY A 179 1.63 17.54 -23.26
CA GLY A 179 0.35 17.57 -23.98
C GLY A 179 -0.70 18.51 -23.38
N SER A 180 -0.59 18.88 -22.09
CA SER A 180 -1.45 19.89 -21.48
C SER A 180 -0.88 21.31 -21.57
N GLY A 181 0.35 21.45 -22.08
CA GLY A 181 1.21 22.59 -21.78
C GLY A 181 1.57 22.67 -20.29
N TYR A 182 2.47 23.59 -19.97
CA TYR A 182 2.90 23.85 -18.59
C TYR A 182 3.54 25.23 -18.44
N ILE A 183 3.60 25.70 -17.20
CA ILE A 183 4.00 27.04 -16.83
C ILE A 183 5.20 26.98 -15.89
N LEU A 184 6.16 27.85 -16.13
CA LEU A 184 7.24 28.14 -15.21
C LEU A 184 7.04 29.55 -14.64
N SER A 185 7.21 29.70 -13.33
CA SER A 185 7.29 31.02 -12.71
C SER A 185 8.54 31.77 -13.18
N ASN A 186 8.55 33.09 -13.02
CA ASN A 186 9.72 33.91 -13.30
C ASN A 186 10.98 33.37 -12.61
N ALA A 187 10.88 33.01 -11.33
CA ALA A 187 11.99 32.45 -10.59
C ALA A 187 12.49 31.11 -11.15
N ALA A 188 11.59 30.23 -11.58
CA ALA A 188 11.96 28.95 -12.19
C ALA A 188 12.65 29.16 -13.56
N VAL A 189 12.14 30.04 -14.41
CA VAL A 189 12.76 30.35 -15.71
C VAL A 189 14.12 31.02 -15.53
N ARG A 190 14.27 31.92 -14.55
CA ARG A 190 15.55 32.55 -14.22
C ARG A 190 16.60 31.51 -13.86
N LEU A 191 16.29 30.60 -12.93
CA LEU A 191 17.19 29.52 -12.53
C LEU A 191 17.54 28.62 -13.71
N PHE A 192 16.55 28.30 -14.55
CA PHE A 192 16.76 27.53 -15.77
C PHE A 192 17.74 28.21 -16.74
N VAL A 193 17.55 29.50 -17.03
CA VAL A 193 18.40 30.24 -17.98
C VAL A 193 19.81 30.46 -17.44
N GLU A 194 19.94 30.83 -16.16
CA GLU A 194 21.22 31.18 -15.54
C GLU A 194 22.09 29.95 -15.23
N HIS A 195 21.49 28.79 -14.93
CA HIS A 195 22.23 27.62 -14.44
C HIS A 195 22.08 26.35 -15.27
N LEU A 196 20.97 26.14 -15.98
CA LEU A 196 20.65 24.84 -16.57
C LEU A 196 20.77 24.79 -18.09
N TYR A 197 20.39 25.86 -18.80
CA TYR A 197 20.36 25.83 -20.27
C TYR A 197 21.71 25.43 -20.90
N HIS A 198 22.80 25.98 -20.38
CA HIS A 198 24.16 25.75 -20.87
C HIS A 198 24.85 24.51 -20.27
N ASP A 199 24.26 23.89 -19.24
CA ASP A 199 24.84 22.75 -18.54
C ASP A 199 24.20 21.44 -19.02
N GLU A 200 24.90 20.73 -19.92
CA GLU A 200 24.44 19.44 -20.45
C GLU A 200 24.56 18.29 -19.44
N GLN A 201 25.25 18.47 -18.31
CA GLN A 201 25.31 17.46 -17.25
C GLN A 201 24.09 17.54 -16.34
N LEU A 202 23.72 18.76 -15.93
CA LEU A 202 22.53 18.99 -15.10
C LEU A 202 21.24 18.91 -15.93
N CYS A 203 21.31 19.28 -17.21
CA CYS A 203 20.19 19.29 -18.12
C CYS A 203 20.52 18.45 -19.37
N PRO A 204 20.66 17.12 -19.28
CA PRO A 204 21.04 16.27 -20.42
C PRO A 204 19.92 16.17 -21.46
N TYR A 205 20.29 15.85 -22.70
CA TYR A 205 19.31 15.63 -23.78
C TYR A 205 18.34 14.49 -23.46
N ASP A 206 17.05 14.72 -23.69
CA ASP A 206 16.00 13.71 -23.70
C ASP A 206 15.16 13.88 -24.98
N TRP A 207 14.68 12.78 -25.56
CA TRP A 207 13.82 12.84 -26.74
C TRP A 207 12.37 13.15 -26.36
N ALA A 208 11.98 12.84 -25.12
CA ALA A 208 10.70 13.22 -24.55
C ALA A 208 10.90 14.56 -23.82
N GLU A 209 10.37 15.61 -24.42
CA GLU A 209 10.50 16.99 -23.95
C GLU A 209 10.15 17.15 -22.47
N ASP A 210 9.00 16.61 -22.07
CA ASP A 210 8.40 16.82 -20.76
C ASP A 210 9.20 16.14 -19.63
N ARG A 211 9.66 14.91 -19.87
CA ARG A 211 10.58 14.19 -18.98
C ARG A 211 11.95 14.88 -18.92
N GLY A 212 12.45 15.35 -20.06
CA GLY A 212 13.71 16.07 -20.14
C GLY A 212 13.68 17.36 -19.33
N MET A 213 12.62 18.16 -19.50
CA MET A 213 12.41 19.41 -18.78
C MET A 213 12.26 19.19 -17.29
N ALA A 214 11.50 18.18 -16.87
CA ALA A 214 11.36 17.84 -15.46
C ALA A 214 12.69 17.37 -14.84
N ARG A 215 13.46 16.51 -15.53
CA ARG A 215 14.79 16.09 -15.06
C ARG A 215 15.74 17.28 -14.92
N CYS A 216 15.73 18.17 -15.91
CA CYS A 216 16.53 19.40 -15.93
C CYS A 216 16.21 20.28 -14.72
N LEU A 217 14.94 20.61 -14.49
CA LEU A 217 14.48 21.45 -13.37
C LEU A 217 14.70 20.80 -12.00
N ALA A 218 14.52 19.47 -11.90
CA ALA A 218 14.75 18.72 -10.67
C ALA A 218 16.20 18.78 -10.17
N SER A 219 17.17 18.99 -11.08
CA SER A 219 18.58 19.19 -10.69
C SER A 219 18.80 20.45 -9.82
N MET A 220 17.85 21.39 -9.87
CA MET A 220 17.80 22.59 -9.02
C MET A 220 16.73 22.50 -7.91
N GLY A 221 16.20 21.30 -7.65
CA GLY A 221 15.14 21.08 -6.66
C GLY A 221 13.75 21.56 -7.07
N ILE A 222 13.56 21.95 -8.34
CA ILE A 222 12.28 22.43 -8.86
C ILE A 222 11.46 21.23 -9.33
N LEU A 223 10.44 20.86 -8.56
CA LEU A 223 9.56 19.72 -8.86
C LEU A 223 8.16 20.19 -9.31
N PRO A 224 7.40 19.37 -10.05
CA PRO A 224 6.02 19.68 -10.41
C PRO A 224 5.13 19.95 -9.20
N ALA A 225 4.53 21.13 -9.16
CA ALA A 225 3.56 21.51 -8.12
C ALA A 225 2.21 20.83 -8.34
N ASP A 226 1.40 20.71 -7.28
CA ASP A 226 0.02 20.25 -7.39
C ASP A 226 -0.87 21.39 -7.90
N THR A 227 -1.44 21.21 -9.08
CA THR A 227 -2.26 22.22 -9.76
C THR A 227 -3.77 21.93 -9.70
N ARG A 228 -4.18 20.94 -8.90
CA ARG A 228 -5.60 20.59 -8.75
C ARG A 228 -6.36 21.66 -7.97
N ASP A 229 -7.66 21.76 -8.21
CA ASP A 229 -8.53 22.65 -7.44
C ASP A 229 -8.83 22.08 -6.03
N SER A 230 -9.61 22.82 -5.23
CA SER A 230 -9.98 22.41 -3.87
C SER A 230 -10.84 21.14 -3.82
N ASN A 231 -11.42 20.72 -4.94
CA ASN A 231 -12.16 19.46 -5.08
C ASN A 231 -11.28 18.33 -5.61
N GLY A 232 -9.99 18.57 -5.84
CA GLY A 232 -9.05 17.61 -6.41
C GLY A 232 -9.17 17.43 -7.92
N LEU A 233 -9.88 18.31 -8.64
CA LEU A 233 -10.02 18.26 -10.09
C LEU A 233 -8.82 18.90 -10.80
N HIS A 234 -8.42 18.33 -11.94
CA HIS A 234 -7.28 18.80 -12.70
C HIS A 234 -7.58 20.12 -13.44
N ARG A 235 -6.69 21.12 -13.30
CA ARG A 235 -6.74 22.39 -14.06
C ARG A 235 -6.06 22.31 -15.42
N PHE A 236 -5.01 21.49 -15.51
CA PHE A 236 -4.32 21.16 -16.76
C PHE A 236 -4.77 19.77 -17.17
N VAL A 237 -5.12 19.55 -18.44
CA VAL A 237 -5.62 18.25 -18.90
C VAL A 237 -5.01 17.96 -20.28
N PRO A 238 -4.24 16.87 -20.46
CA PRO A 238 -3.57 16.58 -21.74
C PRO A 238 -4.48 15.85 -22.74
N PHE A 239 -5.78 15.76 -22.47
CA PHE A 239 -6.74 14.97 -23.23
C PHE A 239 -7.76 15.85 -23.96
N ARG A 240 -8.32 15.33 -25.04
CA ARG A 240 -9.39 16.01 -25.79
C ARG A 240 -10.66 16.05 -24.94
N PRO A 241 -11.43 17.15 -24.94
CA PRO A 241 -12.71 17.21 -24.22
C PRO A 241 -13.68 16.06 -24.57
N THR A 242 -13.63 15.55 -25.80
CA THR A 242 -14.47 14.43 -26.25
C THR A 242 -14.09 13.09 -25.63
N SER A 243 -12.83 12.90 -25.24
CA SER A 243 -12.35 11.66 -24.59
C SER A 243 -13.03 11.44 -23.23
N CYS A 244 -13.54 12.50 -22.60
CA CYS A 244 -14.31 12.41 -21.36
C CYS A 244 -15.83 12.13 -21.57
N THR A 245 -16.29 11.90 -22.82
CA THR A 245 -17.73 11.86 -23.18
C THR A 245 -18.23 10.59 -23.88
N THR A 246 -17.38 9.63 -24.26
CA THR A 246 -17.80 8.45 -25.06
C THR A 246 -18.25 7.23 -24.24
N GLN A 247 -18.03 7.23 -22.93
CA GLN A 247 -18.42 6.11 -22.05
C GLN A 247 -19.90 6.22 -21.64
N ASN A 248 -20.59 5.09 -21.59
CA ASN A 248 -21.92 5.02 -20.99
C ASN A 248 -21.80 5.19 -19.48
N LYS A 249 -22.20 6.35 -18.97
CA LYS A 249 -22.16 6.64 -17.54
C LYS A 249 -23.37 6.00 -16.85
N PHE A 250 -23.11 5.25 -15.78
CA PHE A 250 -24.16 4.75 -14.92
C PHE A 250 -24.89 5.92 -14.23
N ASP A 251 -26.19 6.03 -14.48
CA ASP A 251 -27.07 7.05 -13.92
C ASP A 251 -27.97 6.41 -12.87
N SER A 252 -27.53 6.48 -11.62
CA SER A 252 -28.24 5.90 -10.47
C SER A 252 -29.66 6.43 -10.28
N SER A 253 -29.97 7.64 -10.79
CA SER A 253 -31.32 8.22 -10.70
C SER A 253 -32.35 7.49 -11.58
N LYS A 254 -31.89 6.74 -12.60
CA LYS A 254 -32.75 5.95 -13.49
C LYS A 254 -32.94 4.51 -13.02
N SER A 255 -32.19 4.07 -12.01
CA SER A 255 -32.33 2.73 -11.45
C SER A 255 -33.34 2.74 -10.30
N THR A 256 -34.38 1.91 -10.39
CA THR A 256 -35.38 1.75 -9.32
C THR A 256 -34.91 0.83 -8.19
N SER A 257 -33.82 0.08 -8.39
CA SER A 257 -33.25 -0.84 -7.40
C SER A 257 -31.96 -0.30 -6.76
N TYR A 258 -31.47 0.86 -7.20
CA TYR A 258 -30.27 1.47 -6.65
C TYR A 258 -30.52 2.04 -5.25
N VAL A 259 -29.69 1.64 -4.28
CA VAL A 259 -29.71 2.13 -2.91
C VAL A 259 -28.33 2.66 -2.54
N LYS A 260 -28.22 3.99 -2.40
CA LYS A 260 -27.00 4.66 -1.92
C LYS A 260 -26.84 4.45 -0.41
N PHE A 261 -25.64 4.13 0.05
CA PHE A 261 -25.33 4.02 1.48
C PHE A 261 -24.20 4.95 1.98
N GLY A 262 -23.82 5.95 1.17
CA GLY A 262 -23.14 7.16 1.65
C GLY A 262 -21.61 7.17 1.57
N ASN A 263 -20.97 6.05 1.26
CA ASN A 263 -19.51 5.96 1.15
C ASN A 263 -19.00 6.34 -0.24
N SER A 264 -17.79 6.91 -0.28
CA SER A 264 -17.03 7.12 -1.51
C SER A 264 -15.96 6.06 -1.70
N PHE A 265 -15.77 5.57 -2.92
CA PHE A 265 -14.65 4.69 -3.25
C PHE A 265 -13.52 5.45 -3.93
N ARG A 266 -12.30 4.90 -3.83
CA ARG A 266 -11.15 5.33 -4.62
C ARG A 266 -10.26 4.14 -4.96
N PHE A 267 -10.16 3.80 -6.24
CA PHE A 267 -9.23 2.83 -6.78
C PHE A 267 -8.06 3.56 -7.45
N ASP A 268 -6.84 3.41 -6.95
CA ASP A 268 -5.66 3.96 -7.60
C ASP A 268 -5.19 3.03 -8.74
N TYR A 269 -5.05 3.59 -9.94
CA TYR A 269 -4.50 2.92 -11.13
C TYR A 269 -3.19 3.60 -11.52
N GLY A 270 -2.10 3.14 -10.92
CA GLY A 270 -0.78 3.72 -11.16
C GLY A 270 -0.68 5.16 -10.65
N VAL A 271 -0.79 6.14 -11.56
CA VAL A 271 -0.67 7.58 -11.24
C VAL A 271 -2.00 8.32 -11.21
N ASP A 272 -3.09 7.61 -11.50
CA ASP A 272 -4.45 8.14 -11.59
C ASP A 272 -5.37 7.35 -10.66
N ASN A 273 -6.60 7.80 -10.45
CA ASN A 273 -7.57 7.07 -9.63
C ASN A 273 -8.99 7.14 -10.19
N ALA A 274 -9.73 6.04 -10.03
CA ALA A 274 -11.17 6.07 -10.12
C ALA A 274 -11.71 6.40 -8.74
N ASN A 275 -12.54 7.42 -8.61
CA ASN A 275 -13.24 7.67 -7.35
C ASN A 275 -14.70 7.99 -7.61
N GLY A 276 -15.55 7.76 -6.61
CA GLY A 276 -16.98 7.98 -6.79
C GLY A 276 -17.82 7.48 -5.65
N LEU A 277 -19.08 7.13 -5.91
CA LEU A 277 -20.06 6.76 -4.90
C LEU A 277 -20.36 5.27 -4.90
N LEU A 278 -20.51 4.69 -3.70
CA LEU A 278 -20.97 3.32 -3.53
C LEU A 278 -22.49 3.26 -3.34
N GLY A 279 -23.09 2.22 -3.92
CA GLY A 279 -24.47 1.81 -3.64
C GLY A 279 -24.66 0.32 -3.92
N TYR A 280 -25.82 -0.20 -3.55
CA TYR A 280 -26.26 -1.52 -3.97
C TYR A 280 -27.20 -1.38 -5.16
N ASP A 281 -27.10 -2.28 -6.13
CA ASP A 281 -28.07 -2.38 -7.21
C ASP A 281 -28.29 -3.83 -7.65
N THR A 282 -29.29 -4.05 -8.50
CA THR A 282 -29.45 -5.31 -9.24
C THR A 282 -28.61 -5.26 -10.51
N VAL A 283 -27.58 -6.08 -10.58
CA VAL A 283 -26.71 -6.19 -11.76
C VAL A 283 -27.18 -7.34 -12.65
N ARG A 284 -27.21 -7.10 -13.95
CA ARG A 284 -27.57 -8.08 -14.99
C ARG A 284 -26.34 -8.37 -15.83
N PHE A 285 -25.91 -9.64 -15.86
CA PHE A 285 -24.74 -10.07 -16.62
C PHE A 285 -25.19 -10.64 -17.97
N GLY A 286 -24.63 -10.12 -19.06
CA GLY A 286 -24.98 -10.48 -20.44
C GLY A 286 -25.56 -9.29 -21.21
N GLY A 287 -25.54 -9.35 -22.55
CA GLY A 287 -26.10 -8.32 -23.40
C GLY A 287 -27.61 -8.14 -23.17
N MET A 288 -28.16 -6.96 -23.51
CA MET A 288 -29.59 -6.66 -23.32
C MET A 288 -30.52 -7.59 -24.13
N SER A 289 -30.00 -8.24 -25.16
CA SER A 289 -30.70 -9.23 -25.99
C SER A 289 -30.53 -10.67 -25.51
N ASP A 290 -29.69 -10.91 -24.50
CA ASP A 290 -29.27 -12.24 -24.08
C ASP A 290 -30.09 -12.72 -22.88
N ASN A 291 -29.99 -14.02 -22.56
CA ASN A 291 -30.52 -14.53 -21.30
C ASN A 291 -29.61 -14.09 -20.15
N GLN A 292 -30.00 -13.01 -19.45
CA GLN A 292 -29.16 -12.38 -18.45
C GLN A 292 -29.20 -13.09 -17.10
N LEU A 293 -28.03 -13.28 -16.48
CA LEU A 293 -27.96 -13.62 -15.06
C LEU A 293 -28.30 -12.38 -14.25
N VAL A 294 -29.27 -12.48 -13.33
CA VAL A 294 -29.76 -11.35 -12.54
C VAL A 294 -29.34 -11.54 -11.10
N VAL A 295 -28.57 -10.59 -10.57
CA VAL A 295 -28.01 -10.67 -9.21
C VAL A 295 -28.42 -9.41 -8.45
N PRO A 296 -29.35 -9.50 -7.48
CA PRO A 296 -29.74 -8.38 -6.65
C PRO A 296 -28.67 -8.07 -5.59
N GLY A 297 -28.65 -6.83 -5.11
CA GLY A 297 -27.82 -6.45 -3.96
C GLY A 297 -26.32 -6.48 -4.24
N VAL A 298 -25.91 -6.34 -5.49
CA VAL A 298 -24.50 -6.23 -5.88
C VAL A 298 -24.01 -4.83 -5.55
N THR A 299 -22.84 -4.73 -4.93
CA THR A 299 -22.20 -3.45 -4.69
C THR A 299 -21.71 -2.85 -6.01
N VAL A 300 -22.20 -1.66 -6.35
CA VAL A 300 -21.85 -0.92 -7.57
C VAL A 300 -21.13 0.36 -7.18
N ALA A 301 -19.96 0.55 -7.78
CA ALA A 301 -19.12 1.72 -7.64
C ALA A 301 -19.39 2.68 -8.82
N GLN A 302 -20.19 3.72 -8.59
CA GLN A 302 -20.45 4.76 -9.58
C GLN A 302 -19.28 5.74 -9.62
N ALA A 303 -18.37 5.58 -10.58
CA ALA A 303 -17.24 6.48 -10.76
C ALA A 303 -17.71 7.90 -11.11
N VAL A 304 -17.24 8.87 -10.32
CA VAL A 304 -17.38 10.31 -10.54
C VAL A 304 -16.15 10.85 -11.27
N CYS A 305 -14.96 10.40 -10.87
CA CYS A 305 -13.72 10.56 -11.62
C CYS A 305 -13.24 9.18 -12.10
N PHE A 306 -12.78 9.10 -13.34
CA PHE A 306 -12.36 7.84 -13.96
C PHE A 306 -10.94 7.99 -14.53
N PRO A 307 -10.05 6.99 -14.38
CA PRO A 307 -8.69 7.09 -14.85
C PRO A 307 -8.63 7.31 -16.35
N THR A 308 -7.77 8.24 -16.73
CA THR A 308 -7.57 8.73 -18.10
C THR A 308 -7.13 7.63 -19.08
N PHE A 309 -6.55 6.53 -18.60
CA PHE A 309 -6.23 5.39 -19.48
C PHE A 309 -7.49 4.62 -19.91
N PHE A 310 -8.54 4.57 -19.08
CA PHE A 310 -9.81 3.96 -19.48
C PHE A 310 -10.59 4.86 -20.45
N GLU A 311 -10.41 6.18 -20.38
CA GLU A 311 -11.00 7.13 -21.32
C GLU A 311 -10.53 6.92 -22.78
N GLN A 312 -9.41 6.21 -22.98
CA GLN A 312 -8.88 5.84 -24.29
C GLN A 312 -9.43 4.50 -24.80
N THR A 313 -10.28 3.82 -24.02
CA THR A 313 -10.81 2.49 -24.32
C THR A 313 -12.33 2.50 -24.41
N ASN A 314 -12.92 1.60 -25.21
CA ASN A 314 -14.37 1.42 -25.27
C ASN A 314 -14.87 0.54 -24.10
N ILE A 315 -14.50 0.93 -22.88
CA ILE A 315 -14.78 0.22 -21.63
C ILE A 315 -15.55 1.18 -20.72
N ASP A 316 -16.76 0.78 -20.32
CA ASP A 316 -17.65 1.59 -19.47
C ASP A 316 -17.38 1.39 -17.96
N GLY A 317 -16.62 0.34 -17.59
CA GLY A 317 -16.29 0.02 -16.20
C GLY A 317 -15.55 -1.32 -16.06
N ILE A 318 -15.20 -1.68 -14.82
CA ILE A 318 -14.56 -2.96 -14.48
C ILE A 318 -15.49 -3.80 -13.63
N MET A 319 -15.57 -5.09 -13.96
CA MET A 319 -16.18 -6.11 -13.10
C MET A 319 -15.09 -6.90 -12.40
N GLY A 320 -15.01 -6.79 -11.08
CA GLY A 320 -14.10 -7.60 -10.27
C GLY A 320 -14.55 -9.07 -10.22
N LEU A 321 -13.66 -9.98 -10.61
CA LEU A 321 -13.85 -11.45 -10.51
C LEU A 321 -13.02 -12.08 -9.40
N GLY A 322 -12.25 -11.27 -8.67
CA GLY A 322 -11.45 -11.69 -7.52
C GLY A 322 -12.31 -12.05 -6.31
N PHE A 323 -11.63 -12.36 -5.20
CA PHE A 323 -12.29 -12.67 -3.94
C PHE A 323 -12.52 -11.40 -3.12
N GLU A 324 -13.53 -11.44 -2.24
CA GLU A 324 -13.97 -10.29 -1.42
C GLU A 324 -12.85 -9.60 -0.66
N TRP A 325 -11.89 -10.36 -0.16
CA TRP A 325 -10.80 -9.85 0.66
C TRP A 325 -9.68 -9.15 -0.12
N ASN A 326 -9.67 -9.24 -1.46
CA ASN A 326 -8.85 -8.39 -2.30
C ASN A 326 -9.65 -7.19 -2.84
N ALA A 327 -10.92 -7.05 -2.47
CA ALA A 327 -11.73 -5.88 -2.77
C ALA A 327 -11.48 -4.79 -1.72
N GLN A 328 -11.35 -3.54 -2.16
CA GLN A 328 -11.28 -2.40 -1.24
C GLN A 328 -12.67 -2.13 -0.65
N GLN A 329 -12.73 -1.67 0.60
CA GLN A 329 -13.97 -1.21 1.27
C GLN A 329 -15.05 -2.29 1.43
N ASP A 330 -14.68 -3.55 1.67
CA ASP A 330 -15.59 -4.69 1.90
C ASP A 330 -16.65 -4.87 0.80
N ILE A 331 -16.26 -4.58 -0.44
CA ILE A 331 -17.11 -4.75 -1.62
C ILE A 331 -17.20 -6.25 -1.95
N VAL A 332 -18.38 -6.84 -1.78
CA VAL A 332 -18.63 -8.22 -2.24
C VAL A 332 -18.60 -8.26 -3.77
N PRO A 333 -17.66 -9.01 -4.40
CA PRO A 333 -17.56 -9.09 -5.84
C PRO A 333 -18.84 -9.66 -6.45
N PRO A 334 -19.27 -9.20 -7.63
CA PRO A 334 -20.57 -9.58 -8.20
C PRO A 334 -20.78 -11.10 -8.34
N PHE A 335 -19.72 -11.85 -8.65
CA PHE A 335 -19.80 -13.33 -8.73
C PHE A 335 -19.94 -13.99 -7.35
N VAL A 336 -19.21 -13.52 -6.34
CA VAL A 336 -19.30 -14.01 -4.96
C VAL A 336 -20.70 -13.75 -4.41
N ASN A 337 -21.23 -12.54 -4.64
CA ASN A 337 -22.59 -12.17 -4.27
C ASN A 337 -23.64 -13.11 -4.92
N ALA A 338 -23.48 -13.43 -6.20
CA ALA A 338 -24.37 -14.37 -6.90
C ALA A 338 -24.33 -15.78 -6.30
N TYR A 339 -23.14 -16.25 -5.92
CA TYR A 339 -22.95 -17.55 -5.27
C TYR A 339 -23.57 -17.58 -3.87
N GLU A 340 -23.30 -16.57 -3.03
CA GLU A 340 -23.83 -16.49 -1.66
C GLU A 340 -25.36 -16.39 -1.62
N ASN A 341 -25.95 -15.77 -2.64
CA ASN A 341 -27.40 -15.74 -2.84
C ASN A 341 -27.96 -17.02 -3.49
N ASN A 342 -27.16 -18.07 -3.65
CA ASN A 342 -27.53 -19.35 -4.27
C ASN A 342 -28.07 -19.23 -5.70
N ILE A 343 -27.63 -18.22 -6.46
CA ILE A 343 -28.06 -17.97 -7.84
C ILE A 343 -27.21 -18.79 -8.82
N VAL A 344 -25.91 -18.92 -8.53
CA VAL A 344 -24.95 -19.67 -9.34
C VAL A 344 -24.18 -20.66 -8.46
N SER A 345 -23.70 -21.75 -9.06
CA SER A 345 -22.70 -22.62 -8.42
C SER A 345 -21.33 -21.90 -8.32
N PRO A 346 -20.44 -22.30 -7.39
CA PRO A 346 -19.17 -21.61 -7.12
C PRO A 346 -18.09 -21.88 -8.19
N VAL A 347 -18.49 -21.89 -9.46
CA VAL A 347 -17.61 -22.16 -10.61
C VAL A 347 -17.97 -21.22 -11.75
N PHE A 348 -16.96 -20.59 -12.34
CA PHE A 348 -17.07 -19.92 -13.63
C PHE A 348 -15.92 -20.30 -14.55
N HIS A 349 -16.15 -20.19 -15.85
CA HIS A 349 -15.20 -20.55 -16.90
C HIS A 349 -14.93 -19.34 -17.79
N VAL A 350 -13.66 -19.11 -18.15
CA VAL A 350 -13.25 -18.07 -19.09
C VAL A 350 -12.68 -18.72 -20.34
N TYR A 351 -13.24 -18.38 -21.49
CA TYR A 351 -12.73 -18.73 -22.81
C TYR A 351 -12.37 -17.45 -23.55
N LEU A 352 -11.16 -17.35 -24.09
CA LEU A 352 -10.74 -16.20 -24.89
C LEU A 352 -10.45 -16.65 -26.32
N GLN A 353 -11.03 -15.96 -27.30
CA GLN A 353 -10.76 -16.22 -28.71
C GLN A 353 -9.50 -15.49 -29.15
N LYS A 354 -8.66 -16.16 -29.94
CA LYS A 354 -7.45 -15.59 -30.53
C LYS A 354 -7.78 -14.50 -31.56
N GLY A 355 -6.98 -13.42 -31.56
CA GLY A 355 -6.93 -12.41 -32.63
C GLY A 355 -7.24 -10.99 -32.13
N PRO A 356 -6.92 -9.95 -32.93
CA PRO A 356 -7.09 -8.55 -32.53
C PRO A 356 -8.55 -8.14 -32.27
N ASN A 357 -9.50 -8.91 -32.82
CA ASN A 357 -10.94 -8.75 -32.61
C ASN A 357 -11.57 -10.01 -32.00
N GLY A 358 -10.78 -10.92 -31.43
CA GLY A 358 -11.28 -12.16 -30.83
C GLY A 358 -12.11 -11.84 -29.59
N ALA A 359 -13.39 -12.21 -29.60
CA ALA A 359 -14.27 -12.04 -28.45
C ALA A 359 -14.30 -13.33 -27.63
N GLY A 360 -14.07 -13.23 -26.33
CA GLY A 360 -14.18 -14.35 -25.41
C GLY A 360 -15.61 -14.61 -24.91
N GLN A 361 -15.76 -15.62 -24.08
CA GLN A 361 -16.97 -15.94 -23.33
C GLN A 361 -16.63 -16.23 -21.87
N ILE A 362 -17.49 -15.78 -20.95
CA ILE A 362 -17.48 -16.19 -19.56
C ILE A 362 -18.77 -16.95 -19.26
N THR A 363 -18.64 -18.13 -18.65
CA THR A 363 -19.78 -18.95 -18.21
C THR A 363 -19.85 -18.92 -16.70
N TYR A 364 -20.96 -18.48 -16.13
CA TYR A 364 -21.17 -18.43 -14.67
C TYR A 364 -22.04 -19.60 -14.21
N GLY A 365 -21.70 -20.18 -13.06
CA GLY A 365 -22.54 -21.18 -12.39
C GLY A 365 -22.49 -22.58 -13.00
N GLY A 366 -21.45 -22.91 -13.77
CA GLY A 366 -21.30 -24.22 -14.37
C GLY A 366 -20.08 -24.34 -15.28
N ARG A 367 -19.95 -25.53 -15.88
CA ARG A 367 -18.84 -25.87 -16.77
C ARG A 367 -19.21 -25.52 -18.22
N ASP A 368 -18.36 -24.76 -18.90
CA ASP A 368 -18.48 -24.60 -20.36
C ASP A 368 -18.01 -25.88 -21.06
N THR A 369 -18.95 -26.72 -21.50
CA THR A 369 -18.64 -27.95 -22.24
C THR A 369 -18.49 -27.75 -23.75
N THR A 370 -18.83 -26.56 -24.25
CA THR A 370 -18.80 -26.24 -25.69
C THR A 370 -17.40 -25.81 -26.10
N ASN A 371 -16.82 -24.86 -25.36
CA ASN A 371 -15.49 -24.33 -25.64
C ASN A 371 -14.39 -25.01 -24.80
N CYS A 372 -14.70 -25.49 -23.59
CA CYS A 372 -13.73 -26.16 -22.70
C CYS A 372 -14.00 -27.68 -22.61
N LYS A 373 -13.56 -28.43 -23.63
CA LYS A 373 -13.88 -29.86 -23.81
C LYS A 373 -13.33 -30.79 -22.72
N VAL A 374 -12.22 -30.43 -22.06
CA VAL A 374 -11.56 -31.25 -21.02
C VAL A 374 -11.06 -30.34 -19.90
N VAL A 375 -11.31 -30.74 -18.64
CA VAL A 375 -10.66 -30.17 -17.46
C VAL A 375 -9.52 -31.14 -17.18
N ASN A 376 -8.29 -30.66 -17.32
CA ASN A 376 -7.12 -31.50 -17.12
C ASN A 376 -7.00 -31.89 -15.65
N GLU A 377 -7.04 -30.90 -14.75
CA GLU A 377 -6.84 -31.08 -13.31
C GLU A 377 -7.27 -29.81 -12.55
N TYR A 378 -7.73 -29.96 -11.30
CA TYR A 378 -7.93 -28.83 -10.39
C TYR A 378 -6.67 -28.64 -9.55
N HIS A 379 -6.08 -27.45 -9.60
CA HIS A 379 -4.91 -27.10 -8.79
C HIS A 379 -5.34 -26.31 -7.57
N PRO A 380 -4.84 -26.65 -6.36
CA PRO A 380 -5.14 -25.88 -5.17
C PRO A 380 -4.56 -24.46 -5.30
N MET A 381 -5.33 -23.47 -4.84
CA MET A 381 -4.81 -22.10 -4.78
C MET A 381 -3.79 -21.98 -3.66
N THR A 382 -2.74 -21.17 -3.85
CA THR A 382 -1.73 -20.90 -2.82
C THR A 382 -2.19 -19.90 -1.77
N THR A 383 -3.29 -19.19 -2.05
CA THR A 383 -3.94 -18.21 -1.18
C THR A 383 -5.41 -18.13 -1.58
N TYR A 384 -6.27 -17.60 -0.70
CA TYR A 384 -7.65 -17.32 -1.08
C TYR A 384 -7.80 -16.02 -1.92
N ALA A 385 -6.69 -15.27 -2.19
CA ALA A 385 -6.68 -13.81 -2.57
C ALA A 385 -7.25 -13.49 -3.90
N ALA A 386 -6.88 -14.40 -4.75
CA ALA A 386 -6.68 -14.25 -6.14
C ALA A 386 -6.41 -15.67 -6.60
N TYR A 387 -6.59 -15.90 -7.88
CA TYR A 387 -6.40 -17.20 -8.49
C TYR A 387 -4.90 -17.50 -8.66
N GLN A 388 -4.20 -17.61 -7.53
CA GLN A 388 -2.77 -17.90 -7.46
C GLN A 388 -2.53 -19.39 -7.28
N PHE A 389 -1.52 -19.93 -7.96
CA PHE A 389 -1.17 -21.34 -7.97
C PHE A 389 0.33 -21.55 -8.08
N TYR A 390 0.81 -22.73 -7.69
CA TYR A 390 2.25 -23.06 -7.73
C TYR A 390 2.68 -23.59 -9.10
N LEU A 391 3.59 -22.87 -9.74
CA LEU A 391 4.24 -23.17 -11.01
C LEU A 391 5.60 -23.81 -10.73
N THR A 392 5.75 -25.10 -11.03
CA THR A 392 6.95 -25.86 -10.66
C THR A 392 8.09 -25.65 -11.65
N LEU A 393 7.78 -25.57 -12.94
CA LEU A 393 8.77 -25.47 -14.00
C LEU A 393 8.27 -24.64 -15.18
N VAL A 394 9.18 -23.87 -15.76
CA VAL A 394 8.98 -23.18 -17.04
C VAL A 394 10.05 -23.65 -18.01
N SER A 395 9.67 -23.96 -19.26
CA SER A 395 10.65 -24.29 -20.30
C SER A 395 10.25 -23.74 -21.66
N ALA A 396 11.26 -23.38 -22.46
CA ALA A 396 11.10 -22.97 -23.85
C ALA A 396 12.35 -23.41 -24.62
N GLY A 397 12.19 -24.26 -25.64
CA GLY A 397 13.32 -24.80 -26.39
C GLY A 397 14.35 -25.50 -25.49
N LYS A 398 15.59 -24.97 -25.43
CA LYS A 398 16.66 -25.47 -24.54
C LYS A 398 16.67 -24.82 -23.15
N TYR A 399 15.90 -23.77 -22.95
CA TYR A 399 15.80 -23.08 -21.67
C TYR A 399 14.83 -23.81 -20.74
N TYR A 400 15.20 -23.95 -19.47
CA TYR A 400 14.32 -24.42 -18.42
C TYR A 400 14.66 -23.74 -17.08
N SER A 401 13.65 -23.54 -16.24
CA SER A 401 13.76 -23.02 -14.89
C SER A 401 12.83 -23.79 -13.98
N SER A 402 13.40 -24.44 -12.96
CA SER A 402 12.68 -25.28 -11.99
C SER A 402 12.69 -24.67 -10.59
N LYS A 403 12.85 -23.34 -10.48
CA LYS A 403 12.99 -22.65 -9.19
C LYS A 403 11.70 -22.62 -8.36
N GLY A 404 10.56 -23.01 -8.93
CA GLY A 404 9.27 -22.91 -8.27
C GLY A 404 8.80 -21.46 -8.15
N TRP A 405 7.58 -21.17 -8.59
CA TRP A 405 7.03 -19.81 -8.61
C TRP A 405 5.55 -19.84 -8.20
N THR A 406 5.07 -18.81 -7.51
CA THR A 406 3.63 -18.62 -7.29
C THR A 406 3.05 -17.77 -8.43
N ALA A 407 2.41 -18.39 -9.42
CA ALA A 407 1.80 -17.67 -10.54
C ALA A 407 0.39 -17.17 -10.20
N LEU A 408 -0.05 -16.08 -10.85
CA LEU A 408 -1.40 -15.54 -10.77
C LEU A 408 -2.09 -15.68 -12.12
N ALA A 409 -3.31 -16.24 -12.15
CA ALA A 409 -4.20 -16.13 -13.31
C ALA A 409 -4.94 -14.78 -13.25
N ASP A 410 -4.58 -13.87 -14.16
CA ASP A 410 -5.20 -12.55 -14.27
C ASP A 410 -5.75 -12.35 -15.69
N THR A 411 -7.07 -12.20 -15.80
CA THR A 411 -7.76 -11.99 -17.09
C THR A 411 -7.60 -10.58 -17.65
N ALA A 412 -7.13 -9.62 -16.84
CA ALA A 412 -6.89 -8.24 -17.25
C ALA A 412 -5.44 -8.01 -17.72
N ASN A 413 -4.55 -8.99 -17.58
CA ASN A 413 -3.16 -8.89 -18.03
C ASN A 413 -2.99 -9.44 -19.46
N SER A 414 -2.52 -8.60 -20.37
CA SER A 414 -2.32 -8.93 -21.78
C SER A 414 -1.01 -9.67 -22.08
N PHE A 415 -0.11 -9.79 -21.08
CA PHE A 415 1.21 -10.40 -21.24
C PHE A 415 1.45 -11.52 -20.23
N ILE A 416 2.23 -12.53 -20.64
CA ILE A 416 2.84 -13.41 -19.63
C ILE A 416 3.99 -12.65 -18.99
N THR A 417 3.78 -12.24 -17.74
CA THR A 417 4.77 -11.48 -16.97
C THR A 417 5.50 -12.37 -15.98
N GLY A 418 6.81 -12.14 -15.80
CA GLY A 418 7.58 -12.91 -14.83
C GLY A 418 8.92 -12.29 -14.47
N PRO A 419 9.71 -12.98 -13.63
CA PRO A 419 11.04 -12.55 -13.25
C PRO A 419 11.92 -12.28 -14.47
N ALA A 420 12.62 -11.14 -14.49
CA ALA A 420 13.36 -10.68 -15.67
C ALA A 420 14.32 -11.73 -16.25
N GLY A 421 15.03 -12.48 -15.41
CA GLY A 421 15.92 -13.56 -15.86
C GLY A 421 15.20 -14.77 -16.47
N VAL A 422 13.96 -15.05 -16.06
CA VAL A 422 13.13 -16.11 -16.65
C VAL A 422 12.60 -15.66 -18.00
N ILE A 423 12.08 -14.44 -18.08
CA ILE A 423 11.54 -13.85 -19.31
C ILE A 423 12.65 -13.70 -20.36
N ALA A 424 13.83 -13.21 -19.97
CA ALA A 424 14.98 -13.12 -20.87
C ALA A 424 15.39 -14.50 -21.39
N GLY A 425 15.41 -15.53 -20.52
CA GLY A 425 15.72 -16.89 -20.93
C GLY A 425 14.72 -17.50 -21.91
N ILE A 426 13.42 -17.21 -21.73
CA ILE A 426 12.37 -17.61 -22.68
C ILE A 426 12.54 -16.86 -24.00
N ALA A 427 12.73 -15.53 -23.95
CA ALA A 427 12.94 -14.69 -25.13
C ALA A 427 14.13 -15.15 -25.97
N ASP A 428 15.27 -15.41 -25.33
CA ASP A 428 16.48 -15.91 -25.98
C ASP A 428 16.27 -17.28 -26.63
N ALA A 429 15.54 -18.17 -25.97
CA ALA A 429 15.26 -19.51 -26.49
C ALA A 429 14.45 -19.48 -27.79
N VAL A 430 13.50 -18.53 -27.90
CA VAL A 430 12.67 -18.35 -29.09
C VAL A 430 13.26 -17.37 -30.10
N GLY A 431 14.35 -16.69 -29.77
CA GLY A 431 15.01 -15.71 -30.63
C GLY A 431 14.35 -14.32 -30.66
N ALA A 432 13.54 -13.99 -29.66
CA ALA A 432 12.96 -12.66 -29.51
C ALA A 432 14.01 -11.64 -29.03
N LYS A 433 13.88 -10.38 -29.43
CA LYS A 433 14.81 -9.30 -29.10
C LYS A 433 14.12 -8.19 -28.32
N TRP A 434 14.74 -7.76 -27.23
CA TRP A 434 14.28 -6.62 -26.46
C TRP A 434 14.46 -5.34 -27.26
N ASP A 435 13.40 -4.56 -27.39
CA ASP A 435 13.44 -3.22 -27.94
C ASP A 435 13.29 -2.20 -26.80
N THR A 436 14.38 -1.50 -26.48
CA THR A 436 14.43 -0.48 -25.43
C THR A 436 13.57 0.75 -25.71
N TYR A 437 13.11 0.94 -26.96
CA TYR A 437 12.24 2.06 -27.32
C TYR A 437 10.77 1.75 -27.00
N THR A 438 10.38 0.48 -27.16
CA THR A 438 9.00 0.04 -26.91
C THR A 438 8.84 -0.69 -25.57
N ASP A 439 9.94 -1.00 -24.87
CA ASP A 439 9.99 -1.84 -23.67
C ASP A 439 9.26 -3.18 -23.85
N THR A 440 9.39 -3.79 -25.03
CA THR A 440 8.78 -5.09 -25.36
C THR A 440 9.74 -5.99 -26.16
N TYR A 441 9.43 -7.29 -26.20
CA TYR A 441 10.17 -8.25 -27.01
C TYR A 441 9.56 -8.37 -28.42
N TRP A 442 10.40 -8.40 -29.45
CA TRP A 442 9.99 -8.49 -30.86
C TRP A 442 10.63 -9.68 -31.58
N ILE A 443 9.92 -10.22 -32.56
CA ILE A 443 10.34 -11.37 -33.36
C ILE A 443 9.83 -11.27 -34.81
N PRO A 444 10.52 -11.87 -35.80
CA PRO A 444 9.98 -11.99 -37.17
C PRO A 444 8.71 -12.83 -37.19
N CYS A 445 7.72 -12.45 -38.00
CA CYS A 445 6.42 -13.13 -38.08
C CYS A 445 6.43 -14.48 -38.85
N GLU A 446 7.59 -14.98 -39.32
CA GLU A 446 7.74 -16.11 -40.27
C GLU A 446 8.47 -17.37 -39.67
N PRO A 447 8.45 -18.57 -40.32
CA PRO A 447 8.04 -19.86 -39.72
C PRO A 447 9.09 -20.62 -38.88
N LYS A 448 10.16 -19.98 -38.40
CA LYS A 448 11.09 -20.65 -37.46
C LYS A 448 10.56 -20.68 -36.01
N VAL A 449 9.63 -19.79 -35.68
CA VAL A 449 9.07 -19.62 -34.33
C VAL A 449 7.90 -20.56 -34.07
N THR A 450 7.23 -21.04 -35.13
CA THR A 450 5.99 -21.82 -35.07
C THR A 450 6.09 -23.18 -34.37
N THR A 451 7.29 -23.69 -34.04
CA THR A 451 7.46 -25.01 -33.43
C THR A 451 7.88 -25.01 -31.96
N GLN A 452 8.29 -23.88 -31.38
CA GLN A 452 8.75 -23.84 -29.98
C GLN A 452 7.61 -23.41 -29.05
N MET A 453 7.09 -24.35 -28.26
CA MET A 453 6.12 -24.10 -27.21
C MET A 453 6.81 -23.58 -25.95
N VAL A 454 6.17 -22.64 -25.26
CA VAL A 454 6.54 -22.30 -23.87
C VAL A 454 5.68 -23.17 -22.97
N ASN A 455 6.32 -24.07 -22.23
CA ASN A 455 5.64 -25.02 -21.36
C ASN A 455 5.69 -24.54 -19.91
N PHE A 456 4.53 -24.58 -19.26
CA PHE A 456 4.35 -24.31 -17.83
C PHE A 456 3.96 -25.61 -17.14
N THR A 457 4.72 -26.04 -16.15
CA THR A 457 4.38 -27.25 -15.38
C THR A 457 3.72 -26.85 -14.07
N ILE A 458 2.51 -27.34 -13.84
CA ILE A 458 1.69 -27.07 -12.64
C ILE A 458 1.26 -28.42 -12.08
N GLY A 459 1.57 -28.70 -10.81
CA GLY A 459 1.25 -29.99 -10.19
C GLY A 459 1.85 -31.22 -10.88
N GLY A 460 2.89 -31.05 -11.71
CA GLY A 460 3.48 -32.12 -12.53
C GLY A 460 2.85 -32.29 -13.91
N THR A 461 1.73 -31.62 -14.18
CA THR A 461 1.07 -31.58 -15.49
C THR A 461 1.69 -30.47 -16.34
N ILE A 462 2.01 -30.77 -17.61
CA ILE A 462 2.60 -29.80 -18.55
C ILE A 462 1.49 -29.09 -19.33
N TYR A 463 1.46 -27.77 -19.26
CA TYR A 463 0.56 -26.88 -19.99
C TYR A 463 1.33 -26.15 -21.09
N PRO A 464 1.28 -26.63 -22.34
CA PRO A 464 1.97 -26.00 -23.46
C PRO A 464 1.21 -24.77 -23.95
N VAL A 465 1.92 -23.64 -24.05
CA VAL A 465 1.44 -22.43 -24.75
C VAL A 465 2.12 -22.37 -26.11
N THR A 466 1.31 -22.42 -27.16
CA THR A 466 1.79 -22.37 -28.55
C THR A 466 2.31 -20.98 -28.88
N ALA A 467 3.33 -20.93 -29.76
CA ALA A 467 3.89 -19.66 -30.24
C ALA A 467 2.83 -18.73 -30.82
N GLU A 468 1.80 -19.30 -31.46
CA GLU A 468 0.66 -18.57 -31.99
C GLU A 468 -0.13 -17.74 -30.96
N ASN A 469 -0.14 -18.14 -29.69
CA ASN A 469 -0.79 -17.41 -28.60
C ASN A 469 0.15 -16.41 -27.91
N LEU A 470 1.43 -16.38 -28.30
CA LEU A 470 2.44 -15.47 -27.77
C LEU A 470 2.89 -14.43 -28.80
N ILE A 471 2.37 -14.46 -30.02
CA ILE A 471 2.80 -13.61 -31.14
C ILE A 471 1.64 -12.70 -31.53
N VAL A 472 1.86 -11.38 -31.40
CA VAL A 472 0.91 -10.34 -31.81
C VAL A 472 1.46 -9.60 -33.03
N PRO A 473 0.84 -9.71 -34.21
CA PRO A 473 1.34 -9.06 -35.42
C PRO A 473 1.15 -7.53 -35.36
N TYR A 474 2.20 -6.78 -35.69
CA TYR A 474 2.18 -5.32 -35.75
C TYR A 474 2.48 -4.83 -37.17
N PRO A 475 1.64 -3.95 -37.76
CA PRO A 475 1.86 -3.44 -39.11
C PRO A 475 3.05 -2.47 -39.16
N ASN A 476 4.04 -2.73 -40.03
CA ASN A 476 5.14 -1.80 -40.34
C ASN A 476 5.27 -1.58 -41.86
N LYS A 477 5.82 -0.43 -42.28
CA LYS A 477 5.94 0.03 -43.68
C LYS A 477 6.79 -0.88 -44.58
N THR A 478 7.56 -1.82 -44.03
CA THR A 478 8.49 -2.70 -44.77
C THR A 478 8.26 -4.20 -44.54
N GLY A 479 7.17 -4.59 -43.86
CA GLY A 479 6.85 -6.00 -43.54
C GLY A 479 6.12 -6.14 -42.18
N TYR A 480 5.75 -7.36 -41.80
CA TYR A 480 5.20 -7.65 -40.47
C TYR A 480 6.32 -7.96 -39.47
N ILE A 481 6.41 -7.17 -38.40
CA ILE A 481 7.16 -7.53 -37.18
C ILE A 481 6.15 -7.91 -36.11
N CYS A 482 6.47 -8.91 -35.29
CA CYS A 482 5.53 -9.43 -34.31
C CYS A 482 6.05 -9.15 -32.90
N MET A 483 5.18 -8.62 -32.05
CA MET A 483 5.46 -8.51 -30.62
C MET A 483 5.33 -9.90 -29.99
N PHE A 484 6.30 -10.27 -29.17
CA PHE A 484 6.27 -11.49 -28.37
C PHE A 484 5.70 -11.13 -26.99
N ALA A 485 4.50 -11.63 -26.68
CA ALA A 485 3.66 -11.23 -25.55
C ALA A 485 4.15 -11.76 -24.19
N ILE A 486 5.43 -11.56 -23.90
CA ILE A 486 6.04 -11.79 -22.59
C ILE A 486 6.75 -10.52 -22.14
N LEU A 487 6.68 -10.20 -20.84
CA LEU A 487 7.35 -9.02 -20.30
C LEU A 487 8.01 -9.30 -18.97
N PRO A 488 9.19 -8.70 -18.70
CA PRO A 488 9.71 -8.68 -17.35
C PRO A 488 8.72 -7.89 -16.49
N LEU A 489 8.44 -8.38 -15.29
CA LEU A 489 7.75 -7.56 -14.31
C LEU A 489 8.64 -6.33 -14.03
N SER A 490 8.18 -5.15 -14.45
CA SER A 490 8.78 -3.89 -14.00
C SER A 490 8.39 -3.68 -12.54
N ASN A 491 9.23 -3.01 -11.76
CA ASN A 491 8.92 -2.62 -10.36
C ASN A 491 7.74 -1.63 -10.25
N ASN A 492 6.94 -1.47 -11.31
CA ASN A 492 5.79 -0.58 -11.36
C ASN A 492 4.53 -1.33 -10.94
N GLY A 493 4.35 -1.44 -9.62
CA GLY A 493 3.05 -1.24 -8.96
C GLY A 493 1.92 -2.27 -9.12
N PHE A 494 2.02 -3.28 -9.99
CA PHE A 494 0.99 -4.32 -10.09
C PHE A 494 1.61 -5.72 -10.15
N GLY A 495 1.91 -6.26 -8.97
CA GLY A 495 2.34 -7.65 -8.78
C GLY A 495 3.04 -7.85 -7.43
N PRO A 496 2.72 -8.91 -6.66
CA PRO A 496 3.38 -9.18 -5.38
C PRO A 496 4.87 -9.41 -5.60
N SER A 497 5.69 -8.74 -4.78
CA SER A 497 7.15 -8.80 -4.80
C SER A 497 7.66 -10.23 -4.61
N TRP A 498 8.44 -10.73 -5.57
CA TRP A 498 9.02 -12.08 -5.56
C TRP A 498 10.25 -12.15 -4.67
N ILE A 499 10.29 -13.15 -3.79
CA ILE A 499 11.47 -13.53 -3.01
C ILE A 499 12.25 -14.58 -3.83
N GLN A 500 13.54 -14.33 -4.08
CA GLN A 500 14.47 -15.32 -4.64
C GLN A 500 15.09 -16.14 -3.50
N ASP A 501 14.71 -17.41 -3.37
CA ASP A 501 15.50 -18.38 -2.60
C ASP A 501 16.54 -19.04 -3.51
N GLY A 502 17.81 -18.73 -3.27
CA GLY A 502 18.95 -19.37 -3.93
C GLY A 502 19.69 -20.28 -2.95
N ILE A 503 19.44 -21.59 -3.02
CA ILE A 503 20.29 -22.60 -2.38
C ILE A 503 21.31 -23.07 -3.43
N LEU A 504 22.60 -22.81 -3.19
CA LEU A 504 23.70 -23.31 -4.02
C LEU A 504 24.06 -24.77 -3.64
N PRO A 505 24.35 -25.65 -4.62
CA PRO A 505 24.63 -27.05 -4.39
C PRO A 505 26.12 -27.28 -4.14
N GLY A 506 26.48 -27.77 -2.95
CA GLY A 506 27.81 -28.34 -2.74
C GLY A 506 28.24 -28.49 -1.29
N MET A 507 27.64 -29.42 -0.53
CA MET A 507 28.25 -30.05 0.65
C MET A 507 27.37 -31.25 1.07
N LYS A 508 27.45 -32.36 0.32
CA LYS A 508 26.55 -33.52 0.49
C LYS A 508 26.94 -34.51 1.61
N ASN A 509 28.11 -34.40 2.23
CA ASN A 509 28.62 -35.48 3.09
C ASN A 509 28.87 -35.11 4.57
N LEU A 510 28.61 -33.87 5.01
CA LEU A 510 28.65 -33.49 6.44
C LEU A 510 27.26 -33.29 7.08
N ILE A 511 26.21 -33.19 6.27
CA ILE A 511 24.84 -32.93 6.76
C ILE A 511 24.18 -34.21 7.32
N LEU A 512 24.65 -35.42 6.95
CA LEU A 512 24.04 -36.65 7.43
C LEU A 512 24.22 -36.89 8.95
N LEU A 513 25.30 -36.38 9.56
CA LEU A 513 25.48 -36.49 11.02
C LEU A 513 24.70 -35.42 11.80
N ALA A 514 24.46 -34.24 11.21
CA ALA A 514 23.63 -33.20 11.84
C ALA A 514 22.13 -33.48 11.69
N ALA A 515 21.71 -34.08 10.56
CA ALA A 515 20.32 -34.50 10.33
C ALA A 515 19.88 -35.65 11.25
N LEU A 516 20.81 -36.50 11.72
CA LEU A 516 20.49 -37.56 12.67
C LEU A 516 20.35 -37.08 14.12
N VAL A 517 20.83 -35.87 14.45
CA VAL A 517 20.60 -35.22 15.75
C VAL A 517 19.38 -34.29 15.72
N ALA A 518 19.01 -33.74 14.55
CA ALA A 518 17.81 -32.91 14.38
C ALA A 518 16.51 -33.71 14.17
N CYS A 519 16.56 -35.04 13.99
CA CYS A 519 15.38 -35.91 13.93
C CYS A 519 14.83 -36.32 15.31
N ALA A 520 15.19 -35.60 16.37
CA ALA A 520 14.54 -35.72 17.68
C ALA A 520 14.24 -34.32 18.22
N LEU A 521 12.96 -34.08 18.52
CA LEU A 521 12.35 -32.88 19.12
C LEU A 521 11.84 -31.84 18.09
N ALA A 522 10.74 -32.18 17.42
CA ALA A 522 9.68 -31.20 17.25
C ALA A 522 9.20 -30.82 18.69
N ALA A 523 9.13 -29.52 19.00
CA ALA A 523 9.03 -29.01 20.36
C ALA A 523 7.75 -28.20 20.60
N VAL A 524 6.89 -28.70 21.48
CA VAL A 524 5.95 -27.85 22.23
C VAL A 524 6.76 -27.02 23.23
N VAL A 525 6.70 -25.69 23.14
CA VAL A 525 7.49 -24.77 23.98
C VAL A 525 6.56 -23.93 24.84
N GLN A 526 6.74 -24.01 26.17
CA GLN A 526 5.98 -23.22 27.14
C GLN A 526 6.82 -22.03 27.62
N ILE A 527 6.29 -20.83 27.45
CA ILE A 527 6.98 -19.58 27.78
C ILE A 527 6.20 -18.88 28.90
N PRO A 528 6.84 -18.62 30.05
CA PRO A 528 6.19 -17.94 31.15
C PRO A 528 5.97 -16.46 30.81
N LEU A 529 4.85 -15.93 31.28
CA LEU A 529 4.54 -14.50 31.20
C LEU A 529 4.86 -13.83 32.53
N THR A 530 5.16 -12.53 32.47
CA THR A 530 5.23 -11.66 33.65
C THR A 530 4.03 -10.72 33.63
N LYS A 531 3.33 -10.63 34.76
CA LYS A 531 2.28 -9.62 34.94
C LYS A 531 2.90 -8.29 35.34
N ILE A 532 2.47 -7.21 34.69
CA ILE A 532 2.93 -5.86 34.97
C ILE A 532 1.78 -4.99 35.49
N GLU A 533 2.09 -4.13 36.45
CA GLU A 533 1.17 -3.11 36.96
C GLU A 533 0.63 -2.21 35.83
N PRO A 534 -0.70 -2.02 35.72
CA PRO A 534 -1.31 -1.09 34.78
C PRO A 534 -0.77 0.34 34.93
N TYR A 535 -0.42 0.98 33.81
CA TYR A 535 0.04 2.37 33.80
C TYR A 535 -1.02 3.33 34.36
N ARG A 536 -2.30 3.07 34.06
CA ARG A 536 -3.46 3.76 34.64
C ARG A 536 -3.42 3.75 36.16
N ASN A 537 -3.29 2.58 36.77
CA ASN A 537 -3.32 2.43 38.22
C ASN A 537 -2.17 3.20 38.87
N ARG A 538 -0.99 3.15 38.25
CA ARG A 538 0.18 3.94 38.69
C ARG A 538 -0.11 5.45 38.63
N LEU A 539 -0.59 5.96 37.49
CA LEU A 539 -0.89 7.39 37.32
C LEU A 539 -2.06 7.87 38.20
N ILE A 540 -3.06 7.03 38.45
CA ILE A 540 -4.16 7.35 39.38
C ILE A 540 -3.58 7.51 40.79
N ARG A 541 -2.74 6.56 41.24
CA ARG A 541 -2.07 6.62 42.56
C ARG A 541 -1.15 7.84 42.68
N GLU A 542 -0.49 8.24 41.61
CA GLU A 542 0.34 9.44 41.55
C GLU A 542 -0.46 10.74 41.39
N GLY A 543 -1.78 10.68 41.18
CA GLY A 543 -2.64 11.85 40.96
C GLY A 543 -2.47 12.51 39.58
N ARG A 544 -1.79 11.86 38.63
CA ARG A 544 -1.42 12.39 37.30
C ARG A 544 -2.35 11.93 36.17
N TRP A 545 -3.22 10.94 36.43
CA TRP A 545 -4.07 10.33 35.42
C TRP A 545 -5.02 11.30 34.70
N VAL A 546 -5.68 12.19 35.45
CA VAL A 546 -6.71 13.09 34.88
C VAL A 546 -6.10 14.07 33.88
N GLU A 547 -4.89 14.57 34.14
CA GLU A 547 -4.16 15.46 33.25
C GLU A 547 -3.65 14.72 32.00
N TYR A 548 -2.98 13.58 32.21
CA TYR A 548 -2.52 12.68 31.15
C TYR A 548 -3.67 12.34 30.17
N ARG A 549 -4.83 11.96 30.71
CA ARG A 549 -5.99 11.60 29.89
C ARG A 549 -6.53 12.78 29.09
N LYS A 550 -6.58 13.99 29.65
CA LYS A 550 -7.03 15.18 28.89
C LYS A 550 -6.12 15.46 27.71
N GLU A 551 -4.80 15.43 27.91
CA GLU A 551 -3.84 15.61 26.82
C GLU A 551 -3.98 14.53 25.76
N ARG A 552 -4.19 13.29 26.18
CA ARG A 552 -4.40 12.14 25.30
C ARG A 552 -5.64 12.30 24.43
N GLU A 553 -6.79 12.64 25.01
CA GLU A 553 -8.03 12.85 24.23
C GLU A 553 -7.89 14.03 23.26
N ILE A 554 -7.13 15.07 23.62
CA ILE A 554 -6.78 16.16 22.70
C ILE A 554 -5.92 15.63 21.55
N ARG A 555 -4.88 14.83 21.81
CA ARG A 555 -4.04 14.20 20.78
C ARG A 555 -4.87 13.30 19.85
N ARG A 556 -5.75 12.44 20.39
CA ARG A 556 -6.68 11.61 19.60
C ARG A 556 -7.55 12.46 18.69
N PHE A 557 -8.14 13.53 19.22
CA PHE A 557 -8.98 14.45 18.44
C PHE A 557 -8.21 15.15 17.32
N MET A 558 -6.94 15.51 17.54
CA MET A 558 -6.09 16.12 16.53
C MET A 558 -5.69 15.11 15.44
N MET A 559 -5.38 13.86 15.80
CA MET A 559 -5.02 12.80 14.87
C MET A 559 -6.19 12.30 14.01
N ASP A 560 -7.40 12.26 14.57
CA ASP A 560 -8.63 11.89 13.85
C ASP A 560 -8.94 12.85 12.67
N LYS A 561 -8.48 14.11 12.74
CA LYS A 561 -8.57 15.07 11.62
C LYS A 561 -7.50 14.87 10.54
N GLN A 562 -6.43 14.15 10.83
CA GLN A 562 -5.30 13.88 9.93
C GLN A 562 -5.37 12.49 9.28
N GLN A 563 -6.02 11.51 9.92
CA GLN A 563 -6.15 10.12 9.45
C GLN A 563 -7.33 9.87 8.49
N VAL A 564 -7.40 10.61 7.38
CA VAL A 564 -8.25 10.24 6.22
C VAL A 564 -7.43 9.47 5.15
N ALA A 565 -6.21 9.04 5.49
CA ALA A 565 -5.19 8.63 4.50
C ALA A 565 -4.46 7.30 4.75
N ALA A 566 -4.85 6.46 5.71
CA ALA A 566 -4.19 5.16 5.92
C ALA A 566 -4.99 4.00 5.31
N ALA A 567 -4.42 3.35 4.29
CA ALA A 567 -4.82 2.01 3.87
C ALA A 567 -4.73 1.06 5.08
N VAL A 568 -5.72 0.17 5.25
CA VAL A 568 -5.89 -0.80 6.36
C VAL A 568 -4.60 -0.97 7.19
N GLY A 569 -4.46 -0.12 8.21
CA GLY A 569 -3.47 -0.29 9.26
C GLY A 569 -4.09 -1.12 10.36
N GLN A 570 -3.29 -1.97 11.02
CA GLN A 570 -3.70 -2.54 12.30
C GLN A 570 -4.10 -1.40 13.25
N TYR A 571 -5.33 -1.42 13.75
CA TYR A 571 -5.77 -0.53 14.83
C TYR A 571 -5.22 -1.07 16.14
N VAL A 572 -4.10 -0.49 16.60
CA VAL A 572 -3.47 -0.91 17.86
C VAL A 572 -3.88 0.07 18.97
N ASN A 573 -4.30 -0.47 20.12
CA ASN A 573 -4.75 0.32 21.26
C ASN A 573 -3.58 1.03 21.96
N ASP A 574 -3.85 2.17 22.59
CA ASP A 574 -2.91 2.76 23.54
C ASP A 574 -2.86 1.85 24.79
N TYR A 575 -1.68 1.32 25.12
CA TYR A 575 -1.50 0.33 26.20
C TYR A 575 -1.35 1.00 27.57
N GLU A 576 -2.47 1.18 28.27
CA GLU A 576 -2.49 1.87 29.57
C GLU A 576 -2.99 1.00 30.73
N ASP A 577 -3.57 -0.15 30.41
CA ASP A 577 -4.21 -1.07 31.36
C ASP A 577 -3.34 -2.32 31.62
N GLU A 578 -3.89 -3.37 32.23
CA GLU A 578 -3.16 -4.59 32.60
C GLU A 578 -2.46 -5.24 31.40
N ALA A 579 -1.16 -5.55 31.53
CA ALA A 579 -0.38 -6.15 30.45
C ALA A 579 0.37 -7.39 30.93
N TYR A 580 0.28 -8.45 30.13
CA TYR A 580 1.05 -9.68 30.28
C TYR A 580 2.18 -9.67 29.24
N VAL A 581 3.42 -9.62 29.72
CA VAL A 581 4.59 -9.50 28.85
C VAL A 581 5.38 -10.80 28.80
N GLY A 582 5.93 -11.10 27.62
CA GLY A 582 6.81 -12.22 27.38
C GLY A 582 8.25 -11.75 27.13
N ASN A 583 9.21 -12.61 27.44
CA ASN A 583 10.59 -12.42 27.04
C ASN A 583 10.80 -12.99 25.63
N ILE A 584 11.51 -12.25 24.79
CA ILE A 584 12.03 -12.72 23.51
C ILE A 584 13.52 -12.42 23.42
N THR A 585 14.23 -13.10 22.53
CA THR A 585 15.59 -12.74 22.16
C THR A 585 15.76 -12.58 20.66
N ILE A 586 16.63 -11.66 20.24
CA ILE A 586 16.91 -11.35 18.83
C ILE A 586 18.41 -11.43 18.58
N GLY A 587 18.80 -12.10 17.50
CA GLY A 587 20.18 -12.11 17.00
C GLY A 587 21.10 -13.19 17.55
N THR A 588 22.33 -13.21 17.02
CA THR A 588 23.39 -14.16 17.38
C THR A 588 24.72 -13.46 17.65
N PRO A 589 25.19 -13.33 18.91
CA PRO A 589 24.53 -13.78 20.14
C PRO A 589 23.20 -13.06 20.44
N GLN A 590 22.38 -13.73 21.26
CA GLN A 590 21.04 -13.29 21.64
C GLN A 590 21.04 -11.96 22.42
N GLN A 591 20.18 -11.03 22.02
CA GLN A 591 19.85 -9.79 22.72
C GLN A 591 18.43 -9.91 23.29
N GLN A 592 18.23 -9.64 24.57
CA GLN A 592 16.96 -9.89 25.26
C GLN A 592 16.05 -8.66 25.29
N PHE A 593 14.76 -8.89 25.06
CA PHE A 593 13.71 -7.87 25.08
C PHE A 593 12.45 -8.40 25.78
N LYS A 594 11.71 -7.49 26.41
CA LYS A 594 10.43 -7.73 27.04
C LYS A 594 9.33 -7.09 26.20
N VAL A 595 8.38 -7.90 25.73
CA VAL A 595 7.37 -7.46 24.75
C VAL A 595 5.95 -7.78 25.18
N ILE A 596 5.00 -6.98 24.72
CA ILE A 596 3.58 -7.36 24.71
C ILE A 596 3.39 -8.42 23.63
N LEU A 597 2.72 -9.52 23.99
CA LEU A 597 2.35 -10.59 23.06
C LEU A 597 0.91 -10.35 22.60
N ASP A 598 0.76 -9.75 21.43
CA ASP A 598 -0.49 -9.11 21.03
C ASP A 598 -1.17 -9.84 19.86
N THR A 599 -2.34 -10.44 20.11
CA THR A 599 -3.17 -11.05 19.07
C THR A 599 -4.07 -10.06 18.31
N GLY A 600 -4.03 -8.78 18.68
CA GLY A 600 -4.63 -7.63 18.01
C GLY A 600 -3.69 -6.92 17.02
N SER A 601 -2.42 -7.36 16.92
CA SER A 601 -1.45 -6.84 15.94
C SER A 601 -0.65 -7.97 15.28
N SER A 602 0.03 -7.66 14.18
CA SER A 602 0.75 -8.67 13.36
C SER A 602 2.25 -8.43 13.23
N ASN A 603 2.72 -7.21 13.44
CA ASN A 603 4.13 -6.88 13.30
C ASN A 603 4.89 -7.06 14.63
N LEU A 604 6.15 -7.49 14.57
CA LEU A 604 7.11 -7.32 15.66
C LEU A 604 7.90 -6.03 15.44
N TRP A 605 8.06 -5.22 16.49
CA TRP A 605 9.03 -4.12 16.50
C TRP A 605 9.71 -3.98 17.86
N ILE A 606 10.97 -3.52 17.83
CA ILE A 606 11.84 -3.26 18.99
C ILE A 606 12.62 -1.95 18.74
N PRO A 607 12.95 -1.16 19.77
CA PRO A 607 13.79 0.04 19.65
C PRO A 607 15.17 -0.28 19.09
N ASP A 608 15.61 0.48 18.09
CA ASP A 608 16.95 0.40 17.52
C ASP A 608 17.97 1.10 18.43
N ILE A 609 19.24 0.72 18.35
CA ILE A 609 20.32 1.42 19.06
C ILE A 609 20.46 2.89 18.64
N THR A 610 20.05 3.23 17.40
CA THR A 610 20.00 4.60 16.87
C THR A 610 18.76 5.38 17.32
N PHE A 611 17.86 4.79 18.12
CA PHE A 611 16.75 5.48 18.76
C PHE A 611 17.27 6.66 19.61
N LEU A 612 17.16 7.86 19.05
CA LEU A 612 17.31 9.11 19.77
C LEU A 612 16.06 9.25 20.64
N CYS A 613 16.21 9.53 21.94
CA CYS A 613 15.10 9.70 22.88
C CYS A 613 14.28 10.98 22.55
N GLN A 614 13.65 10.96 21.40
CA GLN A 614 12.77 11.95 20.83
C GLN A 614 11.44 11.23 20.61
N PHE A 615 10.64 11.20 21.68
CA PHE A 615 9.23 10.87 21.53
C PHE A 615 8.59 11.90 20.59
N GLU A 616 7.63 11.48 19.76
CA GLU A 616 6.90 12.40 18.87
C GLU A 616 6.17 13.44 19.71
N CYS A 617 6.82 14.60 19.93
CA CYS A 617 6.36 15.72 20.73
C CYS A 617 6.51 17.01 19.92
N ASP A 618 5.41 17.70 19.63
CA ASP A 618 5.42 18.97 18.88
C ASP A 618 6.11 20.12 19.64
N ASP A 619 6.28 19.98 20.96
CA ASP A 619 6.96 20.95 21.80
C ASP A 619 7.91 20.26 22.79
N GLN A 620 9.21 20.46 22.58
CA GLN A 620 10.29 19.90 23.39
C GLN A 620 10.28 20.43 24.84
N ALA A 621 9.60 21.56 25.10
CA ALA A 621 9.40 22.10 26.44
C ALA A 621 8.28 21.38 27.21
N CYS A 622 7.33 20.74 26.52
CA CYS A 622 6.22 20.01 27.13
C CYS A 622 6.56 18.56 27.50
N CYS A 623 7.63 17.98 26.91
CA CYS A 623 8.04 16.59 27.17
C CYS A 623 9.01 16.47 28.36
N GLY A 624 8.66 17.14 29.47
CA GLY A 624 9.16 16.77 30.79
C GLY A 624 10.63 17.07 31.09
N ALA A 625 11.25 18.13 30.54
CA ALA A 625 12.57 18.58 31.00
C ALA A 625 12.51 19.32 32.35
N GLY A 626 12.03 18.65 33.40
CA GLY A 626 12.12 19.12 34.78
C GLY A 626 13.45 18.70 35.42
N PRO A 627 13.94 19.41 36.46
CA PRO A 627 15.25 19.17 37.08
C PRO A 627 15.41 17.80 37.79
N ASN A 628 14.38 16.95 37.81
CA ASN A 628 14.39 15.57 38.34
C ASN A 628 13.99 14.51 37.28
N TYR A 629 14.04 14.84 35.98
CA TYR A 629 13.69 13.91 34.90
C TYR A 629 14.75 12.81 34.74
N THR A 630 14.40 11.58 35.09
CA THR A 630 15.12 10.37 34.64
C THR A 630 14.55 9.96 33.28
N ASP A 631 15.37 10.06 32.24
CA ASP A 631 14.98 9.71 30.87
C ASP A 631 14.61 8.22 30.77
N SER A 632 13.30 7.94 30.77
CA SER A 632 12.76 6.59 30.79
C SER A 632 13.13 5.78 29.54
N CYS A 633 13.49 6.45 28.43
CA CYS A 633 14.04 5.87 27.21
C CYS A 633 15.44 5.26 27.40
N LEU A 634 16.20 5.67 28.43
CA LEU A 634 17.49 5.04 28.78
C LEU A 634 17.33 3.67 29.43
N LEU A 635 16.13 3.34 29.92
CA LEU A 635 15.85 2.08 30.61
C LEU A 635 15.38 0.96 29.66
N GLN A 636 14.96 1.30 28.44
CA GLN A 636 14.52 0.31 27.44
C GLN A 636 15.72 -0.40 26.82
N ALA A 637 15.58 -1.71 26.61
CA ALA A 637 16.55 -2.47 25.84
C ALA A 637 16.48 -2.05 24.36
N LYS A 638 17.65 -1.87 23.73
CA LYS A 638 17.77 -1.46 22.34
C LYS A 638 18.50 -2.52 21.53
N PHE A 639 18.02 -2.78 20.33
CA PHE A 639 18.62 -3.73 19.41
C PHE A 639 19.85 -3.13 18.73
N ASP A 640 20.97 -3.82 18.85
CA ASP A 640 22.23 -3.46 18.23
C ASP A 640 22.57 -4.46 17.11
N ALA A 641 22.25 -4.08 15.88
CA ALA A 641 22.53 -4.88 14.69
C ALA A 641 24.02 -5.24 14.55
N SER A 642 24.94 -4.40 15.03
CA SER A 642 26.38 -4.65 14.92
C SER A 642 26.88 -5.82 15.78
N LYS A 643 26.10 -6.20 16.80
CA LYS A 643 26.39 -7.32 17.69
C LYS A 643 25.83 -8.65 17.21
N SER A 644 24.99 -8.67 16.18
CA SER A 644 24.37 -9.90 15.68
C SER A 644 24.99 -10.36 14.37
N THR A 645 25.60 -11.54 14.40
CA THR A 645 26.17 -12.22 13.22
C THR A 645 25.12 -12.80 12.27
N SER A 646 23.88 -12.98 12.75
CA SER A 646 22.75 -13.47 11.94
C SER A 646 21.90 -12.34 11.33
N TYR A 647 22.19 -11.08 11.69
CA TYR A 647 21.48 -9.92 11.18
C TYR A 647 21.72 -9.70 9.68
N LYS A 648 20.64 -9.37 8.97
CA LYS A 648 20.65 -8.91 7.59
C LYS A 648 19.85 -7.61 7.50
N SER A 649 20.46 -6.59 6.90
CA SER A 649 19.77 -5.33 6.66
C SER A 649 18.64 -5.51 5.64
N ASN A 650 17.48 -4.92 5.92
CA ASN A 650 16.37 -4.80 4.98
C ASN A 650 16.20 -3.32 4.58
N GLY A 651 16.19 -2.42 5.55
CA GLY A 651 16.32 -0.97 5.36
C GLY A 651 15.06 -0.25 4.84
N ARG A 652 14.01 -0.98 4.43
CA ARG A 652 12.70 -0.38 4.11
C ARG A 652 12.12 0.30 5.36
N SER A 653 11.52 1.47 5.21
CA SER A 653 10.83 2.15 6.31
C SER A 653 9.61 1.34 6.78
N PHE A 654 9.29 1.38 8.07
CA PHE A 654 8.00 0.91 8.59
C PHE A 654 7.40 1.98 9.52
N ILE A 655 6.07 2.03 9.55
CA ILE A 655 5.29 2.88 10.45
C ILE A 655 4.11 2.06 10.95
N ILE A 656 3.95 1.98 12.26
CA ILE A 656 2.76 1.41 12.91
C ILE A 656 2.05 2.54 13.64
N GLU A 657 0.80 2.81 13.26
CA GLU A 657 -0.05 3.85 13.85
C GLU A 657 -0.84 3.27 15.04
N TYR A 658 -0.84 4.00 16.15
CA TYR A 658 -1.64 3.77 17.36
C TYR A 658 -2.65 4.91 17.53
N GLY A 659 -3.55 4.80 18.50
CA GLY A 659 -4.59 5.81 18.76
C GLY A 659 -4.05 7.23 19.00
N THR A 660 -2.84 7.37 19.54
CA THR A 660 -2.27 8.68 19.95
C THR A 660 -0.87 8.97 19.41
N GLY A 661 -0.37 8.18 18.47
CA GLY A 661 0.92 8.38 17.81
C GLY A 661 1.39 7.14 17.07
N SER A 662 2.67 7.07 16.71
CA SER A 662 3.19 5.96 15.90
C SER A 662 4.51 5.37 16.42
N ALA A 663 4.82 4.14 16.01
CA ALA A 663 6.17 3.60 16.07
C ALA A 663 6.75 3.60 14.65
N ARG A 664 7.87 4.31 14.45
CA ARG A 664 8.49 4.53 13.13
C ARG A 664 9.93 4.08 13.14
N GLY A 665 10.39 3.58 12.00
CA GLY A 665 11.79 3.23 11.82
C GLY A 665 12.01 2.48 10.51
N PHE A 666 12.86 1.46 10.56
CA PHE A 666 13.19 0.65 9.39
C PHE A 666 13.16 -0.85 9.70
N LEU A 667 13.02 -1.68 8.67
CA LEU A 667 12.96 -3.12 8.80
C LEU A 667 14.38 -3.72 8.91
N GLY A 668 14.48 -4.74 9.75
CA GLY A 668 15.62 -5.65 9.85
C GLY A 668 15.19 -7.09 9.65
N GLN A 669 16.15 -7.96 9.38
CA GLN A 669 15.93 -9.41 9.39
C GLN A 669 16.95 -10.06 10.31
N ASP A 670 16.49 -10.89 11.23
CA ASP A 670 17.37 -11.65 12.12
C ASP A 670 16.67 -12.93 12.63
N THR A 671 17.33 -13.67 13.51
CA THR A 671 16.75 -14.78 14.26
C THR A 671 15.96 -14.23 15.43
N ILE A 672 14.64 -14.44 15.43
CA ILE A 672 13.74 -14.08 16.52
C ILE A 672 13.46 -15.35 17.30
N THR A 673 13.71 -15.32 18.60
CA THR A 673 13.50 -16.46 19.49
C THR A 673 12.41 -16.12 20.48
N PHE A 674 11.34 -16.91 20.49
CA PHE A 674 10.35 -16.87 21.56
C PHE A 674 10.99 -17.47 22.81
N GLY A 675 11.04 -16.69 23.91
CA GLY A 675 11.65 -17.10 25.18
C GLY A 675 12.91 -16.30 25.50
N GLY A 676 13.10 -16.00 26.78
CA GLY A 676 14.25 -15.28 27.31
C GLY A 676 15.53 -16.10 27.37
N ILE A 677 16.65 -15.46 27.73
CA ILE A 677 17.92 -16.16 27.97
C ILE A 677 17.76 -17.06 29.20
N GLY A 678 17.99 -18.36 29.03
CA GLY A 678 17.84 -19.35 30.10
C GLY A 678 16.42 -19.88 30.31
N GLU A 679 15.47 -19.48 29.48
CA GLU A 679 14.10 -20.03 29.42
C GLU A 679 13.98 -21.08 28.31
N PRO A 680 12.88 -21.84 28.24
CA PRO A 680 12.53 -22.59 27.04
C PRO A 680 12.47 -21.67 25.82
N GLN A 681 13.08 -22.09 24.71
CA GLN A 681 13.25 -21.25 23.53
C GLN A 681 12.73 -21.92 22.26
N LEU A 682 12.05 -21.12 21.42
CA LEU A 682 11.70 -21.46 20.03
C LEU A 682 12.35 -20.44 19.10
N ALA A 683 13.49 -20.81 18.51
CA ALA A 683 14.25 -19.94 17.61
C ALA A 683 13.68 -19.99 16.18
N VAL A 684 13.39 -18.83 15.61
CA VAL A 684 12.80 -18.66 14.27
C VAL A 684 13.73 -17.80 13.41
N PRO A 685 14.59 -18.43 12.59
CA PRO A 685 15.54 -17.72 11.76
C PRO A 685 14.85 -16.97 10.62
N ASN A 686 15.59 -16.04 10.00
CA ASN A 686 15.16 -15.28 8.82
C ASN A 686 13.86 -14.47 9.03
N THR A 687 13.55 -14.05 10.25
CA THR A 687 12.33 -13.31 10.58
C THR A 687 12.54 -11.81 10.41
N ILE A 688 11.61 -11.13 9.74
CA ILE A 688 11.64 -9.68 9.53
C ILE A 688 10.93 -9.00 10.72
N PHE A 689 11.50 -7.90 11.21
CA PHE A 689 10.95 -7.10 12.31
C PHE A 689 11.28 -5.61 12.13
N GLY A 690 10.54 -4.75 12.81
CA GLY A 690 10.78 -3.31 12.85
C GLY A 690 11.85 -2.92 13.88
N GLN A 691 12.81 -2.10 13.46
CA GLN A 691 13.79 -1.41 14.30
C GLN A 691 13.34 0.04 14.45
N ALA A 692 12.70 0.35 15.57
CA ALA A 692 12.07 1.64 15.82
C ALA A 692 13.12 2.72 16.15
N THR A 693 13.08 3.83 15.41
CA THR A 693 13.90 5.03 15.63
C THR A 693 13.09 6.21 16.16
N SER A 694 11.77 6.10 16.21
CA SER A 694 10.87 7.03 16.89
C SER A 694 9.66 6.29 17.47
N LEU A 695 9.18 6.71 18.64
CA LEU A 695 8.04 6.14 19.35
C LEU A 695 7.10 7.25 19.83
N ALA A 696 5.81 6.95 19.88
CA ALA A 696 4.80 7.80 20.46
C ALA A 696 5.04 8.05 21.97
N ALA A 697 4.65 9.23 22.45
CA ALA A 697 4.87 9.64 23.84
C ALA A 697 4.23 8.72 24.89
N PHE A 698 3.19 7.95 24.57
CA PHE A 698 2.57 7.03 25.53
C PHE A 698 3.45 5.82 25.88
N PHE A 699 4.50 5.53 25.09
CA PHE A 699 5.51 4.52 25.43
C PHE A 699 6.48 5.00 26.51
N GLU A 700 6.48 6.28 26.85
CA GLU A 700 7.35 6.85 27.87
C GLU A 700 7.03 6.29 29.27
N GLY A 701 8.04 5.80 29.99
CA GLY A 701 7.90 5.25 31.34
C GLY A 701 7.24 3.87 31.43
N GLN A 702 6.97 3.23 30.29
CA GLN A 702 6.42 1.87 30.23
C GLN A 702 7.52 0.83 30.50
N PRO A 703 7.26 -0.22 31.31
CA PRO A 703 8.25 -1.24 31.65
C PRO A 703 8.35 -2.35 30.58
N LEU A 704 8.28 -1.97 29.30
CA LEU A 704 8.34 -2.86 28.14
C LEU A 704 9.22 -2.24 27.05
N ASP A 705 9.80 -3.09 26.22
CA ASP A 705 10.71 -2.68 25.14
C ASP A 705 9.98 -2.57 23.80
N GLY A 706 9.04 -3.46 23.50
CA GLY A 706 8.27 -3.40 22.25
C GLY A 706 7.06 -4.33 22.19
N ILE A 707 6.59 -4.64 20.99
CA ILE A 707 5.38 -5.44 20.76
C ILE A 707 5.67 -6.55 19.75
N LEU A 708 5.22 -7.76 20.07
CA LEU A 708 5.24 -8.92 19.19
C LEU A 708 3.81 -9.26 18.78
N GLY A 709 3.45 -8.90 17.55
CA GLY A 709 2.19 -9.28 16.94
C GLY A 709 2.07 -10.78 16.63
N LEU A 710 0.91 -11.34 16.97
CA LEU A 710 0.55 -12.76 16.81
C LEU A 710 -0.67 -12.97 15.91
N ALA A 711 -1.27 -11.91 15.38
CA ALA A 711 -2.35 -11.98 14.40
C ALA A 711 -1.83 -12.36 13.00
N PHE A 712 -2.67 -12.17 11.99
CA PHE A 712 -2.43 -12.67 10.65
C PHE A 712 -1.71 -11.66 9.76
N LYS A 713 -0.93 -12.18 8.79
CA LYS A 713 -0.19 -11.38 7.81
C LYS A 713 -1.05 -10.31 7.10
N SER A 714 -2.35 -10.56 6.93
CA SER A 714 -3.29 -9.67 6.25
C SER A 714 -3.38 -8.27 6.86
N ILE A 715 -3.19 -8.12 8.17
CA ILE A 715 -3.19 -6.82 8.86
C ILE A 715 -1.78 -6.32 9.20
N ALA A 716 -0.74 -7.05 8.78
CA ALA A 716 0.64 -6.63 8.98
C ALA A 716 0.98 -5.47 8.06
N VAL A 717 1.55 -4.41 8.63
CA VAL A 717 2.20 -3.33 7.87
C VAL A 717 3.25 -3.96 6.95
N ASP A 718 3.27 -3.49 5.69
CA ASP A 718 4.11 -4.00 4.60
C ASP A 718 3.95 -5.49 4.29
N GLN A 719 2.84 -6.11 4.71
CA GLN A 719 2.57 -7.54 4.53
C GLN A 719 3.75 -8.40 5.04
N ILE A 720 4.35 -8.01 6.16
CA ILE A 720 5.44 -8.76 6.79
C ILE A 720 4.85 -10.02 7.43
N THR A 721 5.49 -11.18 7.20
CA THR A 721 5.07 -12.43 7.83
C THR A 721 5.30 -12.38 9.34
N PRO A 722 4.25 -12.53 10.17
CA PRO A 722 4.39 -12.52 11.64
C PRO A 722 5.32 -13.64 12.14
N PRO A 723 6.06 -13.43 13.24
CA PRO A 723 7.07 -14.39 13.71
C PRO A 723 6.56 -15.81 13.94
N PHE A 724 5.35 -15.99 14.50
CA PHE A 724 4.82 -17.33 14.76
C PHE A 724 4.37 -18.03 13.47
N ILE A 725 3.78 -17.28 12.53
CA ILE A 725 3.46 -17.80 11.19
C ILE A 725 4.74 -18.20 10.46
N ASN A 726 5.83 -17.44 10.64
CA ASN A 726 7.14 -17.82 10.11
C ASN A 726 7.67 -19.13 10.72
N ALA A 727 7.45 -19.34 12.03
CA ALA A 727 7.79 -20.60 12.69
C ALA A 727 7.04 -21.81 12.09
N ILE A 728 5.73 -21.63 11.84
CA ILE A 728 4.88 -22.64 11.19
C ILE A 728 5.38 -22.93 9.78
N ASN A 729 5.65 -21.89 8.98
CA ASN A 729 6.12 -22.04 7.59
C ASN A 729 7.46 -22.78 7.50
N GLN A 730 8.28 -22.67 8.54
CA GLN A 730 9.57 -23.37 8.65
C GLN A 730 9.44 -24.75 9.31
N ASN A 731 8.24 -25.21 9.64
CA ASN A 731 7.96 -26.47 10.33
C ASN A 731 8.71 -26.61 11.67
N LEU A 732 8.80 -25.52 12.43
CA LEU A 732 9.52 -25.48 13.71
C LEU A 732 8.67 -25.89 14.93
N VAL A 733 7.40 -26.21 14.71
CA VAL A 733 6.41 -26.54 15.76
C VAL A 733 5.61 -27.77 15.39
N ASP A 734 5.18 -28.57 16.39
CA ASP A 734 4.46 -29.82 16.18
C ASP A 734 3.07 -29.61 15.59
N LEU A 735 2.38 -28.59 16.11
CA LEU A 735 1.07 -28.16 15.66
C LEU A 735 1.11 -26.67 15.31
N PRO A 736 0.38 -26.22 14.28
CA PRO A 736 0.29 -24.80 13.90
C PRO A 736 -0.66 -24.04 14.85
N VAL A 737 -0.47 -24.18 16.16
CA VAL A 737 -1.32 -23.64 17.21
C VAL A 737 -0.48 -23.03 18.34
N PHE A 738 -1.04 -22.05 19.04
CA PHE A 738 -0.55 -21.68 20.36
C PHE A 738 -1.71 -21.58 21.36
N THR A 739 -1.43 -21.87 22.62
CA THR A 739 -2.41 -21.79 23.72
C THR A 739 -2.00 -20.71 24.69
N VAL A 740 -2.96 -19.91 25.12
CA VAL A 740 -2.76 -18.84 26.11
C VAL A 740 -3.51 -19.19 27.38
N PHE A 741 -2.78 -19.21 28.49
CA PHE A 741 -3.29 -19.27 29.85
C PHE A 741 -2.82 -18.02 30.60
N LEU A 742 -3.75 -17.24 31.16
CA LEU A 742 -3.44 -16.09 32.01
C LEU A 742 -3.81 -16.38 33.47
N GLU A 743 -2.90 -16.08 34.38
CA GLU A 743 -3.02 -16.34 35.80
C GLU A 743 -3.62 -15.12 36.53
N HIS A 744 -4.50 -15.38 37.50
CA HIS A 744 -5.15 -14.34 38.30
C HIS A 744 -4.33 -14.01 39.57
N GLU A 745 -3.51 -12.97 39.50
CA GLU A 745 -2.59 -12.58 40.58
C GLU A 745 -2.99 -11.31 41.37
N GLY A 746 -4.22 -10.79 41.19
CA GLY A 746 -4.67 -9.58 41.88
C GLY A 746 -3.84 -8.32 41.54
N ASP A 747 -3.48 -7.50 42.51
CA ASP A 747 -2.73 -6.24 42.28
C ASP A 747 -1.20 -6.40 42.24
N GLN A 748 -0.70 -7.64 42.15
CA GLN A 748 0.73 -7.91 42.18
C GLN A 748 1.43 -7.45 40.89
N ASN A 749 2.69 -7.02 41.03
CA ASN A 749 3.54 -6.53 39.94
C ASN A 749 4.82 -7.37 39.84
N GLY A 750 5.23 -7.73 38.63
CA GLY A 750 6.46 -8.49 38.39
C GLY A 750 6.39 -9.96 38.79
N VAL A 751 5.17 -10.51 38.90
CA VAL A 751 4.91 -11.90 39.26
C VAL A 751 4.59 -12.74 38.02
N LYS A 752 4.53 -14.07 38.19
CA LYS A 752 4.13 -14.99 37.14
C LYS A 752 2.72 -14.64 36.65
N GLY A 753 2.58 -14.33 35.37
CA GLY A 753 1.33 -13.85 34.78
C GLY A 753 0.57 -14.89 33.97
N GLY A 754 1.17 -16.04 33.68
CA GLY A 754 0.57 -17.03 32.79
C GLY A 754 1.61 -17.76 31.94
N ILE A 755 1.14 -18.47 30.93
CA ILE A 755 1.95 -19.28 30.01
C ILE A 755 1.42 -19.16 28.58
N TYR A 756 2.32 -18.96 27.62
CA TYR A 756 2.07 -19.20 26.20
C TYR A 756 2.70 -20.53 25.82
N THR A 757 1.89 -21.47 25.32
CA THR A 757 2.34 -22.76 24.82
C THR A 757 2.34 -22.72 23.29
N TYR A 758 3.51 -22.61 22.65
CA TYR A 758 3.66 -22.63 21.20
C TYR A 758 3.84 -24.06 20.70
N GLY A 759 3.17 -24.39 19.59
CA GLY A 759 3.28 -25.70 18.95
C GLY A 759 2.39 -26.78 19.54
N GLY A 760 1.56 -26.47 20.55
CA GLY A 760 0.75 -27.45 21.24
C GLY A 760 -0.40 -26.88 22.05
N ILE A 761 -1.26 -27.78 22.54
CA ILE A 761 -2.33 -27.47 23.48
C ILE A 761 -1.79 -27.61 24.90
N ASP A 762 -1.95 -26.60 25.74
CA ASP A 762 -1.58 -26.68 27.15
C ASP A 762 -2.55 -27.60 27.90
N THR A 763 -2.09 -28.79 28.27
CA THR A 763 -2.88 -29.77 29.06
C THR A 763 -2.57 -29.72 30.55
N THR A 764 -1.64 -28.86 30.97
CA THR A 764 -1.24 -28.69 32.37
C THR A 764 -2.12 -27.63 33.04
N ASN A 765 -2.30 -26.49 32.40
CA ASN A 765 -3.05 -25.35 32.95
C ASN A 765 -4.49 -25.28 32.45
N CYS A 766 -4.83 -26.04 31.40
CA CYS A 766 -6.15 -25.99 30.75
C CYS A 766 -6.81 -27.36 30.73
N GLY A 767 -8.12 -27.38 30.97
CA GLY A 767 -8.94 -28.57 30.82
C GLY A 767 -9.17 -28.97 29.36
N PRO A 768 -10.03 -29.95 29.09
CA PRO A 768 -10.42 -30.29 27.73
C PRO A 768 -11.03 -29.10 26.99
N VAL A 769 -10.76 -28.99 25.68
CA VAL A 769 -11.37 -27.97 24.82
C VAL A 769 -12.88 -28.18 24.77
N ILE A 770 -13.63 -27.14 25.15
CA ILE A 770 -15.09 -27.14 25.22
C ILE A 770 -15.69 -27.15 23.81
N ALA A 771 -15.21 -26.23 22.96
CA ALA A 771 -15.59 -26.13 21.56
C ALA A 771 -14.55 -25.31 20.79
N TYR A 772 -14.47 -25.57 19.48
CA TYR A 772 -13.80 -24.70 18.51
C TYR A 772 -14.82 -23.87 17.75
N GLN A 773 -14.45 -22.65 17.39
CA GLN A 773 -15.19 -21.77 16.52
C GLN A 773 -14.33 -21.43 15.29
N PRO A 774 -14.85 -21.63 14.07
CA PRO A 774 -14.15 -21.19 12.88
C PRO A 774 -13.99 -19.66 12.92
N LEU A 775 -12.86 -19.18 12.42
CA LEU A 775 -12.68 -17.74 12.27
C LEU A 775 -13.60 -17.24 11.16
N SER A 776 -14.33 -16.16 11.42
CA SER A 776 -15.12 -15.46 10.41
C SER A 776 -14.26 -14.63 9.46
N SER A 777 -13.06 -14.25 9.90
CA SER A 777 -12.05 -13.53 9.14
C SER A 777 -10.69 -13.80 9.77
N ALA A 778 -9.70 -14.22 8.98
CA ALA A 778 -8.32 -14.41 9.43
C ALA A 778 -7.51 -13.10 9.30
N THR A 779 -8.11 -12.00 9.77
CA THR A 779 -7.46 -10.70 9.97
C THR A 779 -6.97 -10.61 11.41
N TYR A 780 -7.91 -10.87 12.32
CA TYR A 780 -7.74 -11.13 13.74
C TYR A 780 -8.17 -12.57 14.04
N TYR A 781 -8.09 -12.99 15.31
CA TYR A 781 -8.82 -14.16 15.78
C TYR A 781 -10.29 -13.84 15.99
N GLN A 782 -10.96 -13.50 14.88
CA GLN A 782 -12.35 -13.07 14.83
C GLN A 782 -13.30 -14.24 14.64
N PHE A 783 -14.36 -14.30 15.43
CA PHE A 783 -15.41 -15.30 15.35
C PHE A 783 -16.77 -14.69 15.73
N LYS A 784 -17.85 -15.48 15.60
CA LYS A 784 -19.21 -15.03 15.91
C LYS A 784 -19.61 -15.40 17.33
N MET A 785 -20.07 -14.43 18.11
CA MET A 785 -20.81 -14.67 19.35
C MET A 785 -22.30 -14.37 19.16
N SER A 786 -23.16 -15.08 19.88
CA SER A 786 -24.62 -15.02 19.70
C SER A 786 -25.32 -14.16 20.75
N ALA A 787 -24.81 -14.14 21.98
CA ALA A 787 -25.42 -13.38 23.07
C ALA A 787 -24.39 -12.94 24.12
N ILE A 788 -24.73 -11.89 24.85
CA ILE A 788 -24.01 -11.44 26.05
C ILE A 788 -25.00 -10.90 27.08
N GLY A 789 -24.71 -11.11 28.36
CA GLY A 789 -25.54 -10.59 29.45
C GLY A 789 -24.84 -10.60 30.81
N SER A 790 -25.42 -9.87 31.76
CA SER A 790 -25.10 -9.95 33.18
C SER A 790 -26.27 -9.41 34.01
N GLY A 791 -26.49 -9.99 35.19
CA GLY A 791 -27.60 -9.61 36.05
C GLY A 791 -28.95 -9.75 35.35
N SER A 792 -29.76 -8.68 35.35
CA SER A 792 -31.05 -8.64 34.67
C SER A 792 -30.96 -8.32 33.17
N TYR A 793 -29.78 -7.97 32.65
CA TYR A 793 -29.61 -7.57 31.25
C TYR A 793 -29.12 -8.73 30.39
N HIS A 794 -29.76 -8.90 29.24
CA HIS A 794 -29.40 -9.94 28.27
C HIS A 794 -29.68 -9.46 26.85
N SER A 795 -28.76 -9.72 25.93
CA SER A 795 -28.90 -9.35 24.52
C SER A 795 -28.46 -10.50 23.60
N THR A 796 -29.30 -10.83 22.63
CA THR A 796 -29.10 -11.95 21.67
C THR A 796 -28.90 -11.47 20.23
N LYS A 797 -28.46 -10.22 20.04
CA LYS A 797 -28.34 -9.66 18.68
C LYS A 797 -27.25 -10.33 17.85
N GLY A 798 -26.26 -10.94 18.51
CA GLY A 798 -25.11 -11.58 17.88
C GLY A 798 -24.15 -10.59 17.23
N TRP A 799 -22.85 -10.87 17.30
CA TRP A 799 -21.81 -9.96 16.81
C TRP A 799 -20.58 -10.72 16.33
N GLN A 800 -19.82 -10.08 15.45
CA GLN A 800 -18.42 -10.40 15.25
C GLN A 800 -17.61 -9.92 16.46
N VAL A 801 -16.74 -10.78 16.96
CA VAL A 801 -15.93 -10.56 18.16
C VAL A 801 -14.52 -11.08 17.91
N ILE A 802 -13.51 -10.45 18.52
CA ILE A 802 -12.14 -10.95 18.52
C ILE A 802 -11.71 -11.41 19.90
N SER A 803 -10.86 -12.44 19.96
CA SER A 803 -10.10 -12.79 21.14
C SER A 803 -8.77 -12.05 21.11
N ASP A 804 -8.52 -11.18 22.09
CA ASP A 804 -7.38 -10.26 22.04
C ASP A 804 -6.58 -10.22 23.35
N THR A 805 -5.35 -10.73 23.34
CA THR A 805 -4.39 -10.68 24.44
C THR A 805 -3.73 -9.31 24.62
N GLY A 806 -3.85 -8.41 23.64
CA GLY A 806 -3.39 -7.02 23.75
C GLY A 806 -4.40 -6.10 24.46
N THR A 807 -5.61 -6.59 24.74
CA THR A 807 -6.67 -5.79 25.38
C THR A 807 -6.97 -6.28 26.79
N SER A 808 -6.79 -5.40 27.78
CA SER A 808 -6.90 -5.74 29.20
C SER A 808 -8.32 -5.92 29.73
N LEU A 809 -9.34 -5.45 28.99
CA LEU A 809 -10.74 -5.39 29.40
C LEU A 809 -11.67 -5.97 28.32
N ILE A 810 -12.94 -6.20 28.63
CA ILE A 810 -13.94 -6.57 27.61
C ILE A 810 -14.43 -5.31 26.91
N GLY A 811 -14.21 -5.19 25.61
CA GLY A 811 -14.69 -4.07 24.81
C GLY A 811 -16.02 -4.38 24.15
N GLY A 812 -16.96 -3.42 24.11
CA GLY A 812 -18.17 -3.56 23.31
C GLY A 812 -18.87 -2.25 22.96
N PRO A 813 -19.98 -2.28 22.20
CA PRO A 813 -20.67 -1.08 21.78
C PRO A 813 -21.37 -0.43 22.96
N LYS A 814 -21.24 0.91 23.06
CA LYS A 814 -21.65 1.72 24.22
C LYS A 814 -23.03 1.37 24.77
N ALA A 815 -24.04 1.19 23.91
CA ALA A 815 -25.41 0.89 24.35
C ALA A 815 -25.54 -0.45 25.10
N PHE A 816 -24.83 -1.49 24.65
CA PHE A 816 -24.88 -2.81 25.30
C PHE A 816 -24.01 -2.86 26.54
N VAL A 817 -22.83 -2.22 26.49
CA VAL A 817 -21.95 -2.09 27.66
C VAL A 817 -22.64 -1.32 28.78
N GLN A 818 -23.33 -0.21 28.47
CA GLN A 818 -24.12 0.54 29.45
C GLN A 818 -25.22 -0.33 30.08
N GLY A 819 -25.96 -1.11 29.26
CA GLY A 819 -27.00 -2.00 29.78
C GLY A 819 -26.46 -3.08 30.74
N ILE A 820 -25.26 -3.62 30.46
CA ILE A 820 -24.57 -4.55 31.35
C ILE A 820 -24.14 -3.83 32.65
N ALA A 821 -23.52 -2.65 32.54
CA ALA A 821 -23.07 -1.86 33.68
C ALA A 821 -24.23 -1.48 34.62
N ASP A 822 -25.35 -1.01 34.06
CA ASP A 822 -26.55 -0.65 34.82
C ASP A 822 -27.12 -1.85 35.57
N ALA A 823 -27.17 -3.03 34.94
CA ALA A 823 -27.71 -4.25 35.54
C ALA A 823 -26.89 -4.77 36.72
N VAL A 824 -25.61 -4.40 36.80
CA VAL A 824 -24.70 -4.77 37.91
C VAL A 824 -24.44 -3.62 38.88
N GLY A 825 -25.02 -2.44 38.63
CA GLY A 825 -24.85 -1.25 39.47
C GLY A 825 -23.48 -0.56 39.32
N ALA A 826 -22.79 -0.76 38.19
CA ALA A 826 -21.54 -0.06 37.87
C ALA A 826 -21.82 1.31 37.25
N THR A 827 -21.05 2.34 37.62
CA THR A 827 -21.26 3.72 37.18
C THR A 827 -20.07 4.25 36.40
N TRP A 828 -20.32 4.95 35.30
CA TRP A 828 -19.27 5.56 34.48
C TRP A 828 -18.61 6.74 35.21
N ARG A 829 -17.27 6.80 35.18
CA ARG A 829 -16.49 7.91 35.72
C ARG A 829 -15.79 8.65 34.59
N ASP A 830 -16.29 9.84 34.26
CA ASP A 830 -15.78 10.66 33.15
C ASP A 830 -14.35 11.16 33.35
N ASP A 831 -13.84 11.22 34.57
CA ASP A 831 -12.45 11.56 34.89
C ASP A 831 -11.51 10.36 34.71
N TYR A 832 -11.97 9.13 35.00
CA TYR A 832 -11.16 7.92 34.88
C TYR A 832 -11.33 7.15 33.58
N GLY A 833 -12.47 7.28 32.89
CA GLY A 833 -12.72 6.68 31.58
C GLY A 833 -13.01 5.18 31.67
N VAL A 834 -13.59 4.76 32.80
CA VAL A 834 -13.95 3.38 33.13
C VAL A 834 -15.25 3.36 33.92
N TYR A 835 -15.91 2.20 33.92
CA TYR A 835 -16.97 1.92 34.88
C TYR A 835 -16.38 1.55 36.23
N ILE A 836 -16.93 2.13 37.30
CA ILE A 836 -16.55 1.88 38.67
C ILE A 836 -17.68 1.17 39.41
N ILE A 837 -17.32 0.19 40.24
CA ILE A 837 -18.22 -0.63 41.06
C ILE A 837 -17.60 -0.85 42.45
N PRO A 838 -18.37 -1.01 43.54
CA PRO A 838 -17.80 -1.38 44.84
C PRO A 838 -16.99 -2.68 44.74
N CYS A 839 -15.81 -2.74 45.36
CA CYS A 839 -14.95 -3.94 45.28
C CYS A 839 -15.59 -5.19 45.90
N ASN A 840 -16.54 -5.03 46.81
CA ASN A 840 -17.31 -6.12 47.42
C ASN A 840 -18.64 -6.41 46.70
N ALA A 841 -18.87 -5.82 45.53
CA ALA A 841 -20.10 -6.02 44.77
C ALA A 841 -20.26 -7.49 44.39
N LYS A 842 -21.48 -7.99 44.58
CA LYS A 842 -21.84 -9.38 44.27
C LYS A 842 -22.47 -9.45 42.89
N ILE A 843 -21.64 -9.36 41.86
CA ILE A 843 -22.05 -9.72 40.51
C ILE A 843 -21.86 -11.23 40.35
N ASN A 844 -22.84 -11.94 39.76
CA ASN A 844 -22.71 -13.39 39.56
C ASN A 844 -21.65 -13.66 38.50
N THR A 845 -21.99 -13.41 37.24
CA THR A 845 -21.15 -13.67 36.08
C THR A 845 -21.45 -12.67 34.96
N VAL A 846 -20.49 -12.48 34.06
CA VAL A 846 -20.75 -11.97 32.71
C VAL A 846 -20.81 -13.18 31.79
N ASP A 847 -21.96 -13.38 31.14
CA ASP A 847 -22.26 -14.56 30.35
C ASP A 847 -22.15 -14.25 28.87
N ILE A 848 -21.36 -15.04 28.14
CA ILE A 848 -21.15 -14.91 26.70
C ILE A 848 -21.55 -16.22 26.03
N THR A 849 -22.47 -16.15 25.06
CA THR A 849 -22.88 -17.34 24.29
C THR A 849 -22.13 -17.38 22.97
N ILE A 850 -21.36 -18.45 22.76
CA ILE A 850 -20.58 -18.67 21.53
C ILE A 850 -20.93 -20.06 21.00
N GLY A 851 -21.42 -20.12 19.76
CA GLY A 851 -21.99 -21.35 19.21
C GLY A 851 -23.15 -21.86 20.08
N ALA A 852 -23.04 -23.12 20.53
CA ALA A 852 -24.03 -23.76 21.39
C ALA A 852 -23.69 -23.69 22.90
N GLN A 853 -22.60 -23.00 23.26
CA GLN A 853 -22.06 -22.99 24.63
C GLN A 853 -22.21 -21.62 25.28
N VAL A 854 -22.44 -21.61 26.58
CA VAL A 854 -22.44 -20.41 27.42
C VAL A 854 -21.15 -20.41 28.25
N TYR A 855 -20.38 -19.34 28.12
CA TYR A 855 -19.14 -19.09 28.83
C TYR A 855 -19.40 -18.06 29.92
N ASN A 856 -19.23 -18.45 31.17
CA ASN A 856 -19.49 -17.63 32.35
C ASN A 856 -18.18 -17.08 32.91
N ILE A 857 -18.04 -15.75 32.95
CA ILE A 857 -16.89 -15.07 33.52
C ILE A 857 -17.21 -14.66 34.95
N ASP A 858 -16.47 -15.20 35.92
CA ASP A 858 -16.69 -14.95 37.34
C ASP A 858 -16.34 -13.49 37.73
N SER A 859 -16.93 -13.00 38.81
CA SER A 859 -16.69 -11.65 39.35
C SER A 859 -15.23 -11.35 39.66
N SER A 860 -14.45 -12.36 40.06
CA SER A 860 -13.00 -12.23 40.29
C SER A 860 -12.23 -11.80 39.03
N ASN A 861 -12.76 -12.09 37.84
CA ASN A 861 -12.13 -11.69 36.57
C ASN A 861 -12.66 -10.37 36.03
N THR A 862 -13.77 -9.85 36.57
CA THR A 862 -14.48 -8.66 36.07
C THR A 862 -14.50 -7.48 37.06
N ILE A 863 -14.04 -7.66 38.29
CA ILE A 863 -13.86 -6.60 39.29
C ILE A 863 -12.37 -6.46 39.58
N ILE A 864 -11.75 -5.38 39.10
CA ILE A 864 -10.31 -5.13 39.18
C ILE A 864 -10.05 -3.95 40.13
N PRO A 865 -9.12 -4.03 41.09
CA PRO A 865 -8.85 -2.91 41.98
C PRO A 865 -8.36 -1.65 41.25
N LEU A 866 -8.85 -0.50 41.70
CA LEU A 866 -8.53 0.80 41.11
C LEU A 866 -7.11 1.28 41.48
N GLY A 867 -6.52 0.73 42.54
CA GLY A 867 -5.16 1.04 42.99
C GLY A 867 -5.00 2.37 43.73
N ASP A 868 -6.08 3.10 44.01
CA ASP A 868 -6.10 4.40 44.72
C ASP A 868 -6.36 4.26 46.23
N GLY A 869 -6.47 3.04 46.75
CA GLY A 869 -6.79 2.75 48.15
C GLY A 869 -8.27 2.95 48.52
N SER A 870 -9.14 3.28 47.56
CA SER A 870 -10.57 3.37 47.78
C SER A 870 -11.24 1.99 47.83
N SER A 871 -12.48 1.93 48.31
CA SER A 871 -13.31 0.71 48.25
C SER A 871 -13.97 0.49 46.87
N ASN A 872 -13.52 1.22 45.86
CA ASN A 872 -14.04 1.19 44.50
C ASN A 872 -13.08 0.44 43.58
N CYS A 873 -13.64 -0.34 42.67
CA CYS A 873 -12.94 -1.17 41.70
C CYS A 873 -13.42 -0.82 40.29
N ILE A 874 -12.60 -1.11 39.29
CA ILE A 874 -12.95 -1.06 37.87
C ILE A 874 -13.83 -2.27 37.56
N PHE A 875 -14.99 -2.02 36.94
CA PHE A 875 -15.75 -3.06 36.27
C PHE A 875 -15.15 -3.25 34.88
N ALA A 876 -14.64 -4.46 34.60
CA ALA A 876 -13.71 -4.74 33.50
C ALA A 876 -14.36 -4.82 32.11
N ILE A 877 -15.23 -3.86 31.80
CA ILE A 877 -15.87 -3.66 30.52
C ILE A 877 -15.73 -2.19 30.12
N PHE A 878 -15.51 -1.90 28.85
CA PHE A 878 -15.41 -0.54 28.35
C PHE A 878 -16.18 -0.34 27.05
N PRO A 879 -16.75 0.87 26.85
CA PRO A 879 -17.44 1.19 25.62
C PRO A 879 -16.42 1.61 24.54
N PHE A 880 -16.56 1.05 23.34
CA PHE A 880 -15.91 1.59 22.15
C PHE A 880 -16.89 1.60 20.98
N SER A 881 -16.52 2.26 19.89
CA SER A 881 -17.29 2.27 18.64
C SER A 881 -16.40 1.75 17.54
N SER A 882 -16.79 0.65 16.89
CA SER A 882 -16.07 0.12 15.73
C SER A 882 -16.40 0.85 14.42
N GLY A 883 -17.19 1.94 14.47
CA GLY A 883 -17.56 2.73 13.29
C GLY A 883 -18.39 1.99 12.22
N GLY A 884 -18.77 0.73 12.47
CA GLY A 884 -19.52 -0.12 11.54
C GLY A 884 -18.67 -1.09 10.70
N PHE A 885 -17.33 -1.03 10.75
CA PHE A 885 -16.41 -1.73 9.84
C PHE A 885 -15.41 -2.66 10.55
N GLY A 886 -15.77 -3.21 11.73
CA GLY A 886 -14.90 -4.11 12.50
C GLY A 886 -15.65 -4.91 13.57
N PRO A 887 -14.98 -5.87 14.24
CA PRO A 887 -15.58 -6.64 15.33
C PRO A 887 -16.19 -5.68 16.35
N SER A 888 -17.45 -5.92 16.68
CA SER A 888 -18.18 -5.04 17.59
C SER A 888 -17.79 -5.27 19.04
N TRP A 889 -17.07 -6.37 19.32
CA TRP A 889 -16.66 -6.79 20.65
C TRP A 889 -15.22 -7.29 20.67
N ILE A 890 -14.57 -7.13 21.81
CA ILE A 890 -13.22 -7.62 22.10
C ILE A 890 -13.28 -8.42 23.40
N LEU A 891 -12.88 -9.69 23.35
CA LEU A 891 -12.72 -10.53 24.55
C LEU A 891 -11.25 -10.46 24.99
N GLY A 892 -11.00 -9.55 25.93
CA GLY A 892 -9.70 -9.34 26.56
C GLY A 892 -9.44 -10.24 27.77
N ASP A 893 -8.47 -9.85 28.58
CA ASP A 893 -7.95 -10.62 29.73
C ASP A 893 -9.01 -11.25 30.65
N PRO A 894 -10.15 -10.61 31.02
CA PRO A 894 -11.16 -11.24 31.85
C PRO A 894 -11.67 -12.58 31.32
N PHE A 895 -11.85 -12.68 30.00
CA PHE A 895 -12.28 -13.91 29.35
C PHE A 895 -11.14 -14.93 29.27
N ILE A 896 -9.92 -14.47 28.94
CA ILE A 896 -8.72 -15.30 28.74
C ILE A 896 -8.18 -15.88 30.07
N ARG A 897 -8.37 -15.18 31.20
CA ARG A 897 -8.11 -15.72 32.54
C ARG A 897 -9.09 -16.83 32.91
N GLN A 898 -10.37 -16.63 32.60
CA GLN A 898 -11.41 -17.62 32.91
C GLN A 898 -11.29 -18.88 32.02
N TYR A 899 -10.97 -18.68 30.75
CA TYR A 899 -10.87 -19.72 29.73
C TYR A 899 -9.55 -19.61 29.00
N CYS A 900 -8.78 -20.70 28.95
CA CYS A 900 -7.63 -20.76 28.07
C CYS A 900 -8.09 -20.68 26.61
N ASN A 901 -7.38 -19.86 25.83
CA ASN A 901 -7.68 -19.67 24.42
C ASN A 901 -6.66 -20.41 23.57
N ILE A 902 -7.15 -21.29 22.69
CA ILE A 902 -6.36 -22.08 21.76
C ILE A 902 -6.48 -21.42 20.39
N TYR A 903 -5.40 -20.82 19.93
CA TYR A 903 -5.30 -20.12 18.67
C TYR A 903 -4.76 -21.07 17.60
N ASP A 904 -5.64 -21.62 16.77
CA ASP A 904 -5.30 -22.60 15.74
C ASP A 904 -5.14 -21.90 14.39
N VAL A 905 -3.89 -21.53 14.07
CA VAL A 905 -3.52 -20.80 12.86
C VAL A 905 -3.68 -21.69 11.63
N GLY A 906 -3.31 -22.96 11.74
CA GLY A 906 -3.32 -23.89 10.60
C GLY A 906 -4.71 -24.20 10.06
N THR A 907 -5.71 -24.29 10.94
CA THR A 907 -7.11 -24.54 10.54
C THR A 907 -8.02 -23.32 10.69
N GLN A 908 -7.45 -22.16 11.03
CA GLN A 908 -8.15 -20.88 11.16
C GLN A 908 -9.39 -20.98 12.06
N ARG A 909 -9.17 -21.36 13.30
CA ARG A 909 -10.21 -21.45 14.33
C ARG A 909 -9.66 -21.06 15.70
N VAL A 910 -10.55 -20.72 16.62
CA VAL A 910 -10.21 -20.51 18.04
C VAL A 910 -10.95 -21.55 18.89
N GLY A 911 -10.26 -22.09 19.89
CA GLY A 911 -10.81 -23.03 20.86
C GLY A 911 -10.81 -22.43 22.27
N PHE A 912 -11.75 -22.87 23.09
CA PHE A 912 -11.86 -22.41 24.48
C PHE A 912 -11.84 -23.61 25.42
N ALA A 913 -10.97 -23.58 26.43
CA ALA A 913 -10.87 -24.59 27.47
C ALA A 913 -10.99 -23.94 28.85
N LYS A 914 -11.55 -24.65 29.84
CA LYS A 914 -11.63 -24.12 31.20
C LYS A 914 -10.22 -24.00 31.80
N SER A 915 -9.90 -22.84 32.37
CA SER A 915 -8.69 -22.65 33.16
C SER A 915 -8.71 -23.54 34.41
N LEU A 916 -7.60 -24.24 34.70
CA LEU A 916 -7.47 -25.15 35.85
C LEU A 916 -6.91 -24.46 37.10
N GLN A 917 -6.71 -23.14 37.08
CA GLN A 917 -6.25 -22.39 38.24
C GLN A 917 -7.17 -22.62 39.46
N SER A 918 -6.57 -22.81 40.64
CA SER A 918 -7.31 -22.92 41.90
C SER A 918 -7.95 -21.58 42.24
N LYS A 919 -9.25 -21.60 42.59
CA LYS A 919 -9.99 -20.41 43.03
C LYS A 919 -9.45 -19.79 44.31
#